data_AF-A0A2M7KZV1-F1
#
_entry.id   AF-A0A2M7KZV1-F1
#
_cell.length_a   1.000
_cell.length_b   1.000
_cell.length_c   1.000
_cell.angle_alpha   90.00
_cell.angle_beta   90.00
_cell.angle_gamma   90.00
#
_symmetry.space_group_name_H-M   'P 1'
#
loop_
_entity.id
_entity.type
_entity.pdbx_description
1 polymer ?
#
loop_
_entity_poly.entity_id
_entity_poly.type
_entity_poly.pdbx_seq_one_letter_code
_entity_poly.pdbx_strand_id
1 'polypeptide(L)'
;MEPVRASALPRLIRASPSIGLAVVAAVVASSASSSAAGFEPLKYNNPGLVVDLGVGLWAQPLPMDYDGDGDNDLVVVTSDKPYNGVYFFENTEGNAQFPVFRPGVRLGSAVSNGQVSYLDDATQVLTPGRWYPDFRATGLEKPQPIPYKPAFYAGRSNQWKLCDYDGDGVTDLTIGVSDWREYGWDNAFDAQGKWTRGPLHGYIYFVRNLGTDEQPRYGDAVQVKAGDQPVDVFGMPTPNFADWDGDGDLDLVCGEFLDKLTYFENVGTRTAPRYAGGRFLQHDGQTLTMDLEMILPVALDWDKDGDVDLVVGQEDGRVALLVNTGKRVDGMPDFLPPRFFQQQTDLVKCGALCTPCSADWDGDGDEDLVCGDTAGYLSFLENLDGANPPKWAAPQRLKADGAVVRIQAGYNGSIQGPAEAKWGYTVPCVADWNGDGLLDIVLNSIWGEVLWYENVGTRTAPALKGALPVDVEWEGAPPKPAWNWWNPKGKQVVTQWRTSPVVLDLNRDGLNDLVMLDHEGYLAFFERRQVDGALQLLPGKRVFLGEDGKPLRLTTGKAGASGRRKLALVDWDRDGRLDLLANSQNIDFFRNVSTEGGYVFRNIGRVDMRVLAGHSTCPTTVDWNRDGKPDLLVGAEDGHLYYLENPFPRVAKERRSPAEHLVAAWDFEDAAGGPLADKATAGAEKDALTVLGQATAAGGLGRVPATRGAGFRAVSSADLEQPEELTIWVRLRVEKNPKGFLSVVDKRHFRDPQERSYALYLTPDGGDPNAYGLGGQLSTEGTGALSVAKPTSSEPLPVGEWREVAMVVERAGAHLRTTWYASTAADPITPAQLLAVDSPVASARVDSLFRSTQPLLLGNDANLNAPCSPLEFDEVRLYDRALSLEELAKIAPGELSR
;
A
#
# COMPACT_ATOMS: atom_id res chain seq x y z
N MET A 1 55.71 -5.74 38.66
CA MET A 1 57.13 -6.05 38.41
C MET A 1 57.44 -5.64 36.98
N GLU A 2 58.12 -4.50 36.84
CA GLU A 2 58.78 -4.01 35.61
C GLU A 2 59.93 -4.96 35.16
N PRO A 3 60.71 -4.70 34.08
CA PRO A 3 60.58 -3.78 32.92
C PRO A 3 60.92 -4.52 31.57
N VAL A 4 61.00 -3.95 30.34
CA VAL A 4 62.01 -3.03 29.74
C VAL A 4 61.55 -2.80 28.27
N ARG A 5 61.19 -1.59 27.81
CA ARG A 5 61.99 -0.56 27.05
C ARG A 5 62.78 -1.12 25.84
N ALA A 6 62.98 -0.49 24.68
CA ALA A 6 63.08 0.93 24.29
C ALA A 6 62.88 1.04 22.74
N SER A 7 62.24 2.09 22.21
CA SER A 7 62.82 3.29 21.51
C SER A 7 63.58 2.98 20.19
N ALA A 8 63.55 3.76 19.10
CA ALA A 8 63.33 5.19 18.88
C ALA A 8 63.01 5.52 17.38
N LEU A 9 62.37 6.69 17.17
CA LEU A 9 62.21 7.49 15.93
C LEU A 9 63.56 8.01 15.34
N PRO A 10 63.61 8.96 14.36
CA PRO A 10 62.97 9.09 13.02
C PRO A 10 64.01 9.52 11.93
N ARG A 11 63.66 9.51 10.62
CA ARG A 11 64.29 10.43 9.62
C ARG A 11 63.36 10.79 8.46
N LEU A 12 63.19 12.11 8.25
CA LEU A 12 62.66 12.79 7.06
C LEU A 12 63.64 12.69 5.87
N ILE A 13 63.12 12.80 4.64
CA ILE A 13 63.46 13.81 3.60
C ILE A 13 62.78 13.51 2.23
N ARG A 14 61.94 14.48 1.76
CA ARG A 14 61.67 15.05 0.39
C ARG A 14 61.44 14.12 -0.82
N ALA A 15 60.27 14.16 -1.49
CA ALA A 15 59.82 15.06 -2.60
C ALA A 15 60.55 14.82 -3.96
N SER A 16 59.97 14.66 -5.17
CA SER A 16 58.62 14.72 -5.78
C SER A 16 58.65 13.91 -7.12
N PRO A 17 57.86 14.20 -8.19
CA PRO A 17 56.74 13.41 -8.71
C PRO A 17 57.02 12.66 -10.04
N SER A 18 56.16 11.73 -10.44
CA SER A 18 56.14 11.22 -11.83
C SER A 18 54.73 10.79 -12.22
N ILE A 19 54.21 11.47 -13.22
CA ILE A 19 52.96 11.21 -13.95
C ILE A 19 53.09 9.88 -14.68
N GLY A 20 52.09 9.01 -14.51
CA GLY A 20 51.90 7.80 -15.29
C GLY A 20 50.42 7.59 -15.54
N LEU A 21 49.93 8.17 -16.65
CA LEU A 21 48.61 7.91 -17.21
C LEU A 21 48.55 6.42 -17.61
N ALA A 22 47.73 5.63 -16.92
CA ALA A 22 47.38 4.27 -17.35
C ALA A 22 45.86 4.20 -17.46
N VAL A 23 45.38 4.36 -18.69
CA VAL A 23 44.03 4.00 -19.09
C VAL A 23 43.89 2.49 -18.94
N VAL A 24 43.13 2.05 -17.95
CA VAL A 24 42.62 0.68 -17.89
C VAL A 24 41.12 0.76 -18.08
N ALA A 25 40.70 0.53 -19.32
CA ALA A 25 39.34 0.13 -19.64
C ALA A 25 39.12 -1.26 -19.04
N ALA A 26 38.41 -1.32 -17.91
CA ALA A 26 37.89 -2.57 -17.37
C ALA A 26 36.38 -2.61 -17.63
N VAL A 27 36.02 -3.59 -18.44
CA VAL A 27 34.69 -4.05 -18.81
C VAL A 27 33.72 -3.96 -17.63
N VAL A 28 32.61 -3.24 -17.85
CA VAL A 28 31.39 -3.34 -17.02
C VAL A 28 30.84 -4.74 -17.23
N ALA A 29 31.30 -5.69 -16.42
CA ALA A 29 30.54 -6.89 -16.15
C ALA A 29 29.47 -6.47 -15.15
N SER A 30 28.25 -6.33 -15.64
CA SER A 30 27.03 -6.27 -14.83
C SER A 30 26.94 -7.56 -14.02
N SER A 31 27.58 -7.58 -12.85
CA SER A 31 27.20 -8.51 -11.80
C SER A 31 25.86 -8.03 -11.30
N ALA A 32 24.79 -8.69 -11.76
CA ALA A 32 23.53 -8.72 -11.03
C ALA A 32 23.89 -9.15 -9.60
N SER A 33 23.87 -8.21 -8.67
CA SER A 33 24.00 -8.49 -7.26
C SER A 33 22.73 -9.23 -6.85
N SER A 34 22.80 -10.56 -6.75
CA SER A 34 21.86 -11.29 -5.92
C SER A 34 22.19 -10.99 -4.45
N SER A 35 21.70 -9.87 -3.96
CA SER A 35 21.53 -9.53 -2.55
C SER A 35 20.04 -9.21 -2.37
N ALA A 36 19.30 -9.66 -1.37
CA ALA A 36 19.65 -10.43 -0.17
C ALA A 36 18.45 -11.27 0.31
N ALA A 37 18.69 -12.32 1.10
CA ALA A 37 17.66 -13.25 1.60
C ALA A 37 16.74 -12.68 2.72
N GLY A 38 16.53 -11.36 2.78
CA GLY A 38 15.78 -10.71 3.87
C GLY A 38 15.30 -9.29 3.51
N PHE A 39 14.56 -8.65 4.43
CA PHE A 39 13.92 -7.35 4.17
C PHE A 39 14.91 -6.22 3.82
N GLU A 40 14.64 -5.51 2.74
CA GLU A 40 15.39 -4.34 2.26
C GLU A 40 14.56 -3.05 2.39
N PRO A 41 15.11 -1.94 2.88
CA PRO A 41 14.40 -0.66 2.89
C PRO A 41 14.12 -0.18 1.46
N LEU A 42 12.88 0.26 1.20
CA LEU A 42 12.46 0.75 -0.10
C LEU A 42 13.06 2.12 -0.39
N LYS A 43 13.65 2.28 -1.57
CA LYS A 43 14.22 3.54 -2.04
C LYS A 43 13.25 4.29 -2.94
N TYR A 44 13.33 5.63 -2.94
CA TYR A 44 12.57 6.47 -3.88
C TYR A 44 13.01 6.25 -5.33
N ASN A 45 14.28 5.91 -5.58
CA ASN A 45 14.88 5.82 -6.92
C ASN A 45 14.64 7.07 -7.79
N ASN A 46 14.46 8.23 -7.14
CA ASN A 46 14.13 9.50 -7.77
C ASN A 46 15.16 10.57 -7.37
N PRO A 47 16.31 10.65 -8.08
CA PRO A 47 17.41 11.52 -7.69
C PRO A 47 16.99 12.99 -7.62
N GLY A 48 17.34 13.65 -6.51
CA GLY A 48 17.01 15.06 -6.28
C GLY A 48 15.59 15.31 -5.76
N LEU A 49 14.82 14.26 -5.45
CA LEU A 49 13.54 14.41 -4.77
C LEU A 49 13.73 15.07 -3.40
N VAL A 50 12.88 16.06 -3.12
CA VAL A 50 12.82 16.76 -1.84
C VAL A 50 11.49 16.44 -1.17
N VAL A 51 11.54 16.10 0.12
CA VAL A 51 10.38 15.78 0.96
C VAL A 51 10.54 16.39 2.34
N ASP A 52 9.50 16.35 3.17
CA ASP A 52 9.61 16.69 4.59
C ASP A 52 10.78 15.94 5.24
N LEU A 53 11.62 16.67 5.99
CA LEU A 53 12.66 16.09 6.82
C LEU A 53 12.00 15.18 7.85
N GLY A 54 12.47 13.94 7.91
CA GLY A 54 11.87 12.93 8.75
C GLY A 54 12.87 11.84 9.11
N VAL A 55 12.99 11.57 10.41
CA VAL A 55 13.52 10.31 10.93
C VAL A 55 12.37 9.32 11.16
N GLY A 56 12.60 8.22 11.87
CA GLY A 56 11.59 7.22 12.20
C GLY A 56 10.42 7.76 13.06
N LEU A 57 10.32 7.32 14.32
CA LEU A 57 9.36 7.82 15.32
C LEU A 57 10.06 8.62 16.43
N TRP A 58 9.37 9.64 16.94
CA TRP A 58 9.80 10.49 18.06
C TRP A 58 11.09 11.25 17.77
N ALA A 59 10.99 12.23 16.86
CA ALA A 59 12.10 13.12 16.55
C ALA A 59 12.49 13.95 17.77
N GLN A 60 13.71 13.74 18.27
CA GLN A 60 14.34 14.54 19.31
C GLN A 60 15.41 15.41 18.66
N PRO A 61 15.08 16.66 18.24
CA PRO A 61 16.01 17.52 17.54
C PRO A 61 17.09 18.05 18.49
N LEU A 62 18.30 18.19 17.96
CA LEU A 62 19.48 18.78 18.58
C LEU A 62 20.11 19.74 17.55
N PRO A 63 19.45 20.88 17.24
CA PRO A 63 19.99 21.84 16.28
C PRO A 63 21.31 22.40 16.79
N MET A 64 22.31 22.45 15.94
CA MET A 64 23.67 22.91 16.25
C MET A 64 24.46 23.06 14.96
N ASP A 65 25.51 23.87 14.96
CA ASP A 65 26.60 23.76 13.99
C ASP A 65 27.34 22.44 14.25
N TYR A 66 27.08 21.37 13.50
CA TYR A 66 27.64 20.05 13.81
C TYR A 66 29.03 19.88 13.21
N ASP A 67 29.22 20.34 11.97
CA ASP A 67 30.47 20.17 11.23
C ASP A 67 31.48 21.33 11.42
N GLY A 68 31.06 22.43 12.04
CA GLY A 68 31.90 23.57 12.38
C GLY A 68 32.07 24.58 11.24
N ASP A 69 31.21 24.55 10.22
CA ASP A 69 31.26 25.49 9.10
C ASP A 69 30.60 26.85 9.41
N GLY A 70 29.91 26.93 10.56
CA GLY A 70 29.33 28.13 11.11
C GLY A 70 27.87 28.36 10.72
N ASP A 71 27.22 27.47 9.98
CA ASP A 71 25.77 27.44 9.83
C ASP A 71 25.09 26.53 10.86
N ASN A 72 23.76 26.61 10.99
CA ASN A 72 23.03 25.71 11.88
C ASN A 72 22.64 24.45 11.09
N ASP A 73 23.15 23.31 11.53
CA ASP A 73 22.72 21.99 11.08
C ASP A 73 21.59 21.43 11.96
N LEU A 74 21.10 20.25 11.58
CA LEU A 74 20.17 19.49 12.40
C LEU A 74 20.71 18.09 12.72
N VAL A 75 20.88 17.80 14.01
CA VAL A 75 21.04 16.43 14.49
C VAL A 75 19.71 15.96 15.08
N VAL A 76 19.25 14.76 14.75
CA VAL A 76 17.99 14.21 15.27
C VAL A 76 18.23 12.83 15.87
N VAL A 77 17.74 12.63 17.10
CA VAL A 77 17.76 11.32 17.77
C VAL A 77 16.38 10.66 17.64
N THR A 78 16.36 9.39 17.25
CA THR A 78 15.16 8.55 17.14
C THR A 78 15.42 7.19 17.78
N SER A 79 14.50 6.67 18.60
CA SER A 79 14.72 5.46 19.41
C SER A 79 13.79 4.28 19.04
N ASP A 80 13.21 4.35 17.86
CA ASP A 80 12.24 3.43 17.29
C ASP A 80 12.88 2.25 16.53
N LYS A 81 12.08 1.36 15.96
CA LYS A 81 12.60 0.24 15.16
C LYS A 81 12.10 0.32 13.71
N PRO A 82 12.91 -0.17 12.76
CA PRO A 82 14.34 -0.48 12.86
C PRO A 82 15.24 0.77 12.74
N TYR A 83 14.67 1.98 12.66
CA TYR A 83 15.41 3.20 12.32
C TYR A 83 16.15 3.86 13.49
N ASN A 84 16.27 3.21 14.66
CA ASN A 84 16.94 3.84 15.81
C ASN A 84 18.36 4.34 15.48
N GLY A 85 18.60 5.60 15.84
CA GLY A 85 19.90 6.20 15.67
C GLY A 85 19.95 7.68 15.99
N VAL A 86 21.16 8.21 15.88
CA VAL A 86 21.45 9.64 15.83
C VAL A 86 21.78 9.96 14.39
N TYR A 87 21.07 10.93 13.79
CA TYR A 87 21.19 11.28 12.38
C TYR A 87 21.61 12.73 12.23
N PHE A 88 22.65 12.97 11.43
CA PHE A 88 23.12 14.29 11.05
C PHE A 88 22.56 14.68 9.69
N PHE A 89 21.93 15.86 9.63
CA PHE A 89 21.41 16.48 8.43
C PHE A 89 22.17 17.77 8.20
N GLU A 90 23.04 17.75 7.18
CA GLU A 90 23.89 18.88 6.81
C GLU A 90 23.07 19.95 6.11
N ASN A 91 23.14 21.17 6.63
CA ASN A 91 22.72 22.37 5.92
C ASN A 91 23.85 22.78 4.96
N THR A 92 23.50 23.16 3.73
CA THR A 92 24.50 23.56 2.73
C THR A 92 24.19 24.92 2.12
N GLU A 93 23.13 25.56 2.61
CA GLU A 93 22.64 26.84 2.13
C GLU A 93 23.07 27.99 3.06
N GLY A 94 23.92 27.71 4.06
CA GLY A 94 24.37 28.68 5.04
C GLY A 94 23.25 29.03 6.02
N ASN A 95 23.13 30.31 6.41
CA ASN A 95 22.09 30.77 7.35
C ASN A 95 20.70 30.94 6.68
N ALA A 96 20.33 30.05 5.76
CA ALA A 96 19.00 30.03 5.21
C ALA A 96 18.00 29.67 6.32
N GLN A 97 16.90 30.43 6.43
CA GLN A 97 15.85 30.16 7.44
C GLN A 97 15.21 28.79 7.23
N PHE A 98 15.03 28.35 5.97
CA PHE A 98 14.44 27.06 5.62
C PHE A 98 15.31 26.34 4.58
N PRO A 99 16.45 25.75 4.99
CA PRO A 99 17.33 25.05 4.09
C PRO A 99 16.71 23.72 3.63
N VAL A 100 17.15 23.21 2.48
CA VAL A 100 16.93 21.81 2.11
C VAL A 100 18.15 21.00 2.56
N PHE A 101 17.96 20.15 3.57
CA PHE A 101 19.04 19.34 4.12
C PHE A 101 19.50 18.25 3.15
N ARG A 102 20.78 17.87 3.26
CA ARG A 102 21.29 16.63 2.63
C ARG A 102 20.66 15.37 3.26
N PRO A 103 20.75 14.21 2.60
CA PRO A 103 20.32 12.95 3.18
C PRO A 103 20.98 12.68 4.54
N GLY A 104 20.17 12.28 5.51
CA GLY A 104 20.63 12.06 6.89
C GLY A 104 21.72 10.99 6.99
N VAL A 105 22.82 11.33 7.67
CA VAL A 105 23.94 10.43 7.93
C VAL A 105 23.82 9.87 9.34
N ARG A 106 23.70 8.53 9.46
CA ARG A 106 23.62 7.87 10.76
C ARG A 106 24.98 7.92 11.49
N LEU A 107 25.03 8.62 12.62
CA LEU A 107 26.22 8.80 13.46
C LEU A 107 26.43 7.67 14.47
N GLY A 108 25.36 7.04 14.95
CA GLY A 108 25.47 6.06 16.02
C GLY A 108 24.12 5.61 16.57
N SER A 109 24.15 4.87 17.68
CA SER A 109 22.94 4.38 18.35
C SER A 109 22.26 5.45 19.18
N ALA A 110 20.93 5.42 19.22
CA ALA A 110 20.14 6.37 19.99
C ALA A 110 20.01 6.00 21.47
N VAL A 111 19.77 7.04 22.28
CA VAL A 111 19.29 6.95 23.66
C VAL A 111 18.09 7.89 23.78
N SER A 112 17.01 7.45 24.42
CA SER A 112 15.80 8.27 24.58
C SER A 112 16.00 9.45 25.54
N ASN A 113 15.19 10.49 25.35
CA ASN A 113 15.26 11.77 26.04
C ASN A 113 16.59 12.53 25.82
N GLY A 114 17.14 12.44 24.60
CA GLY A 114 18.24 13.31 24.18
C GLY A 114 17.79 14.77 24.19
N GLN A 115 18.59 15.64 24.79
CA GLN A 115 18.36 17.08 24.89
C GLN A 115 19.65 17.83 24.57
N VAL A 116 19.51 19.06 24.09
CA VAL A 116 20.63 19.98 23.87
C VAL A 116 20.45 21.24 24.70
N SER A 117 21.56 21.81 25.15
CA SER A 117 21.63 23.10 25.86
C SER A 117 22.81 23.90 25.32
N TYR A 118 22.62 25.22 25.22
CA TYR A 118 23.61 26.15 24.70
C TYR A 118 24.14 26.98 25.85
N LEU A 119 25.44 26.86 26.11
CA LEU A 119 26.19 27.67 27.06
C LEU A 119 27.11 28.57 26.23
N ASP A 120 27.54 29.72 26.77
CA ASP A 120 28.21 30.82 26.04
C ASP A 120 29.14 30.40 24.88
N ASP A 121 30.00 29.40 25.09
CA ASP A 121 30.94 28.87 24.09
C ASP A 121 30.78 27.37 23.79
N ALA A 122 29.74 26.71 24.32
CA ALA A 122 29.61 25.26 24.29
C ALA A 122 28.18 24.77 24.05
N THR A 123 28.03 23.85 23.08
CA THR A 123 26.83 23.03 22.92
C THR A 123 26.98 21.76 23.75
N GLN A 124 26.06 21.54 24.70
CA GLN A 124 26.05 20.37 25.57
C GLN A 124 24.86 19.47 25.24
N VAL A 125 25.13 18.19 24.99
CA VAL A 125 24.09 17.17 24.81
C VAL A 125 23.94 16.35 26.09
N LEU A 126 22.70 16.09 26.48
CA LEU A 126 22.33 15.39 27.70
C LEU A 126 21.31 14.28 27.44
N THR A 127 21.35 13.26 28.28
CA THR A 127 20.26 12.33 28.54
C THR A 127 20.10 12.20 30.07
N PRO A 128 19.05 11.54 30.60
CA PRO A 128 18.87 11.42 32.04
C PRO A 128 20.12 10.97 32.82
N GLY A 129 20.66 11.90 33.61
CA GLY A 129 21.84 11.65 34.44
C GLY A 129 23.16 11.53 33.68
N ARG A 130 23.26 11.92 32.40
CA ARG A 130 24.48 11.83 31.59
C ARG A 130 24.75 13.08 30.76
N TRP A 131 26.02 13.49 30.68
CA TRP A 131 26.52 14.46 29.69
C TRP A 131 27.36 13.76 28.60
N TYR A 132 27.40 14.36 27.42
CA TYR A 132 28.12 13.87 26.23
C TYR A 132 29.10 14.94 25.74
N PRO A 133 30.28 15.08 26.37
CA PRO A 133 31.18 16.21 26.12
C PRO A 133 31.89 16.10 24.77
N ASP A 134 32.04 14.89 24.24
CA ASP A 134 32.64 14.59 22.94
C ASP A 134 31.57 14.20 21.90
N PHE A 135 30.37 14.79 21.96
CA PHE A 135 29.21 14.38 21.15
C PHE A 135 29.51 14.36 19.65
N ARG A 136 30.16 15.40 19.10
CA ARG A 136 30.54 15.47 17.68
C ARG A 136 31.44 14.32 17.22
N ALA A 137 32.24 13.74 18.13
CA ALA A 137 33.16 12.67 17.81
C ALA A 137 32.59 11.27 18.10
N THR A 138 31.65 11.16 19.05
CA THR A 138 31.24 9.86 19.61
C THR A 138 29.73 9.66 19.71
N GLY A 139 28.93 10.63 19.26
CA GLY A 139 27.49 10.65 19.41
C GLY A 139 27.10 10.39 20.88
N LEU A 140 26.22 9.40 21.08
CA LEU A 140 25.73 9.00 22.40
C LEU A 140 26.46 7.79 23.00
N GLU A 141 27.65 7.44 22.50
CA GLU A 141 28.34 6.19 22.89
C GLU A 141 29.23 6.32 24.13
N LYS A 142 29.74 7.53 24.44
CA LYS A 142 30.64 7.77 25.58
C LYS A 142 30.05 8.74 26.61
N PRO A 143 28.97 8.36 27.31
CA PRO A 143 28.35 9.21 28.32
C PRO A 143 29.21 9.29 29.58
N GLN A 144 29.26 10.48 30.18
CA GLN A 144 29.81 10.69 31.52
C GLN A 144 28.67 10.97 32.52
N PRO A 145 28.78 10.51 33.78
CA PRO A 145 27.68 10.58 34.74
C PRO A 145 27.53 11.97 35.37
N ILE A 146 26.29 12.48 35.42
CA ILE A 146 25.94 13.64 36.22
C ILE A 146 25.88 13.22 37.70
N PRO A 147 26.59 13.90 38.64
CA PRO A 147 26.61 13.56 40.06
C PRO A 147 25.32 14.04 40.76
N TYR A 148 24.18 13.68 40.21
CA TYR A 148 22.86 13.99 40.74
C TYR A 148 21.94 12.79 40.60
N LYS A 149 21.15 12.53 41.65
CA LYS A 149 20.15 11.48 41.67
C LYS A 149 18.80 12.09 42.04
N PRO A 150 17.81 12.08 41.13
CA PRO A 150 16.52 12.69 41.42
C PRO A 150 15.78 11.92 42.53
N ALA A 151 15.11 12.67 43.41
CA ALA A 151 14.25 12.14 44.47
C ALA A 151 12.75 12.25 44.16
N PHE A 152 12.41 12.70 42.94
CA PHE A 152 11.05 12.82 42.43
C PHE A 152 10.71 11.69 41.43
N TYR A 153 9.43 11.52 41.13
CA TYR A 153 8.97 10.59 40.11
C TYR A 153 9.22 11.16 38.71
N ALA A 154 9.81 10.36 37.83
CA ALA A 154 9.96 10.66 36.42
C ALA A 154 9.27 9.56 35.60
N GLY A 155 8.26 9.93 34.82
CA GLY A 155 7.54 9.02 33.94
C GLY A 155 8.22 8.84 32.58
N ARG A 156 7.42 8.79 31.52
CA ARG A 156 7.87 8.52 30.14
C ARG A 156 8.83 9.61 29.63
N SER A 157 8.48 10.87 29.84
CA SER A 157 9.35 12.02 29.54
C SER A 157 10.25 12.28 30.75
N ASN A 158 11.55 12.41 30.49
CA ASN A 158 12.57 12.70 31.48
C ASN A 158 13.68 13.51 30.80
N GLN A 159 13.52 14.82 30.73
CA GLN A 159 14.26 15.71 29.85
C GLN A 159 15.18 16.59 30.68
N TRP A 160 16.49 16.37 30.58
CA TRP A 160 17.50 17.08 31.37
C TRP A 160 18.17 18.13 30.50
N LYS A 161 18.14 19.38 30.95
CA LYS A 161 18.79 20.52 30.31
C LYS A 161 19.64 21.29 31.31
N LEU A 162 20.45 22.19 30.76
CA LEU A 162 21.32 23.09 31.50
C LEU A 162 20.90 24.54 31.24
N CYS A 163 20.91 25.36 32.29
CA CYS A 163 20.84 26.81 32.19
C CYS A 163 21.32 27.44 33.51
N ASP A 164 21.84 28.67 33.47
CA ASP A 164 22.02 29.49 34.68
C ASP A 164 20.65 30.01 35.13
N TYR A 165 19.92 29.23 35.91
CA TYR A 165 18.51 29.52 36.20
C TYR A 165 18.36 30.71 37.15
N ASP A 166 19.26 30.84 38.14
CA ASP A 166 19.17 31.89 39.16
C ASP A 166 20.15 33.06 38.99
N GLY A 167 20.84 33.11 37.86
CA GLY A 167 21.64 34.26 37.43
C GLY A 167 22.91 34.44 38.26
N ASP A 168 23.39 33.38 38.91
CA ASP A 168 24.61 33.41 39.72
C ASP A 168 25.88 33.13 38.90
N GLY A 169 25.73 32.89 37.59
CA GLY A 169 26.81 32.59 36.67
C GLY A 169 27.33 31.15 36.77
N VAL A 170 26.62 30.27 37.47
CA VAL A 170 26.89 28.83 37.53
C VAL A 170 25.76 28.09 36.81
N THR A 171 26.14 27.11 35.99
CA THR A 171 25.19 26.31 35.24
C THR A 171 24.45 25.34 36.16
N ASP A 172 23.11 25.40 36.13
CA ASP A 172 22.21 24.54 36.88
C ASP A 172 21.55 23.45 36.01
N LEU A 173 20.88 22.50 36.65
CA LEU A 173 20.02 21.53 35.96
C LEU A 173 18.56 21.98 35.98
N THR A 174 17.92 21.85 34.83
CA THR A 174 16.46 21.89 34.70
C THR A 174 15.96 20.56 34.15
N ILE A 175 14.97 19.97 34.81
CA ILE A 175 14.49 18.61 34.54
C ILE A 175 12.99 18.64 34.32
N GLY A 176 12.56 18.42 33.09
CA GLY A 176 11.17 18.22 32.71
C GLY A 176 10.76 16.75 32.81
N VAL A 177 9.63 16.45 33.45
CA VAL A 177 9.10 15.09 33.56
C VAL A 177 7.61 15.00 33.32
N SER A 178 7.16 13.90 32.72
CA SER A 178 5.73 13.56 32.68
C SER A 178 5.34 12.72 33.91
N ASP A 179 4.17 12.95 34.48
CA ASP A 179 3.59 12.11 35.54
C ASP A 179 2.23 11.54 35.12
N TRP A 180 2.22 10.23 34.89
CA TRP A 180 1.07 9.46 34.40
C TRP A 180 0.28 8.79 35.52
N ARG A 181 0.63 8.98 36.80
CA ARG A 181 0.04 8.19 37.90
C ARG A 181 -1.46 8.44 38.09
N GLU A 182 -1.90 9.69 37.93
CA GLU A 182 -3.32 10.06 38.02
C GLU A 182 -4.10 9.75 36.74
N TYR A 183 -3.49 10.00 35.58
CA TYR A 183 -4.04 9.65 34.27
C TYR A 183 -4.23 8.13 34.12
N GLY A 184 -3.25 7.35 34.56
CA GLY A 184 -3.17 5.90 34.40
C GLY A 184 -2.99 5.48 32.94
N TRP A 185 -3.68 4.40 32.54
CA TRP A 185 -3.79 3.89 31.17
C TRP A 185 -5.18 3.33 30.83
N ASP A 186 -5.77 3.77 29.71
CA ASP A 186 -6.95 3.20 29.02
C ASP A 186 -8.27 2.88 29.79
N ASN A 187 -9.32 2.66 28.98
CA ASN A 187 -10.65 2.18 29.37
C ASN A 187 -11.27 2.93 30.57
N ALA A 188 -11.21 4.26 30.54
CA ALA A 188 -11.71 5.11 31.62
C ALA A 188 -12.72 6.16 31.15
N PHE A 189 -13.40 5.92 30.03
CA PHE A 189 -14.55 6.74 29.65
C PHE A 189 -15.83 6.22 30.32
N ASP A 190 -16.64 7.13 30.85
CA ASP A 190 -18.01 6.81 31.25
C ASP A 190 -18.93 6.66 30.03
N ALA A 191 -20.20 6.35 30.27
CA ALA A 191 -21.20 6.19 29.21
C ALA A 191 -21.50 7.50 28.43
N GLN A 192 -21.01 8.65 28.91
CA GLN A 192 -21.13 9.95 28.24
C GLN A 192 -19.85 10.30 27.46
N GLY A 193 -18.84 9.43 27.46
CA GLY A 193 -17.57 9.68 26.79
C GLY A 193 -16.70 10.69 27.53
N LYS A 194 -16.88 10.84 28.86
CA LYS A 194 -16.02 11.67 29.71
C LYS A 194 -14.94 10.82 30.37
N TRP A 195 -13.69 11.30 30.32
CA TRP A 195 -12.57 10.64 31.00
C TRP A 195 -12.76 10.71 32.52
N THR A 196 -12.63 9.57 33.19
CA THR A 196 -12.92 9.40 34.63
C THR A 196 -11.68 9.29 35.50
N ARG A 197 -10.49 9.17 34.89
CA ARG A 197 -9.21 9.24 35.60
C ARG A 197 -8.70 10.68 35.69
N GLY A 198 -7.63 10.87 36.45
CA GLY A 198 -7.05 12.20 36.66
C GLY A 198 -6.34 12.74 35.43
N PRO A 199 -5.81 13.98 35.53
CA PRO A 199 -5.06 14.63 34.47
C PRO A 199 -3.69 13.97 34.22
N LEU A 200 -3.13 14.24 33.04
CA LEU A 200 -1.73 13.97 32.72
C LEU A 200 -0.93 15.22 33.05
N HIS A 201 0.12 15.07 33.87
CA HIS A 201 0.92 16.19 34.33
C HIS A 201 2.30 16.24 33.66
N GLY A 202 2.82 17.46 33.52
CA GLY A 202 4.13 17.77 32.96
C GLY A 202 4.85 18.76 33.87
N TYR A 203 5.67 18.25 34.80
CA TYR A 203 6.31 19.05 35.82
C TYR A 203 7.75 19.42 35.47
N ILE A 204 8.22 20.56 35.98
CA ILE A 204 9.61 21.00 35.85
C ILE A 204 10.24 21.13 37.23
N TYR A 205 11.47 20.63 37.34
CA TYR A 205 12.31 20.74 38.53
C TYR A 205 13.57 21.52 38.21
N PHE A 206 13.90 22.47 39.08
CA PHE A 206 15.16 23.19 39.13
C PHE A 206 16.07 22.51 40.17
N VAL A 207 17.33 22.29 39.82
CA VAL A 207 18.34 21.76 40.75
C VAL A 207 19.58 22.65 40.70
N ARG A 208 19.76 23.45 41.75
CA ARG A 208 20.87 24.39 41.85
C ARG A 208 22.22 23.67 41.92
N ASN A 209 23.20 24.16 41.19
CA ASN A 209 24.60 23.81 41.35
C ASN A 209 25.23 24.65 42.48
N LEU A 210 25.57 24.00 43.60
CA LEU A 210 26.20 24.62 44.77
C LEU A 210 27.74 24.57 44.71
N GLY A 211 28.30 24.25 43.55
CA GLY A 211 29.73 24.10 43.26
C GLY A 211 30.20 25.09 42.20
N THR A 212 30.91 24.59 41.20
CA THR A 212 31.27 25.32 39.96
C THR A 212 30.87 24.47 38.75
N ASP A 213 31.01 25.01 37.54
CA ASP A 213 30.74 24.25 36.31
C ASP A 213 31.73 23.08 36.12
N GLU A 214 32.99 23.25 36.53
CA GLU A 214 34.01 22.20 36.44
C GLU A 214 33.87 21.14 37.54
N GLN A 215 33.33 21.51 38.70
CA GLN A 215 33.11 20.62 39.85
C GLN A 215 31.70 20.80 40.40
N PRO A 216 30.68 20.30 39.67
CA PRO A 216 29.30 20.53 40.03
C PRO A 216 28.94 19.81 41.33
N ARG A 217 28.16 20.49 42.18
CA ARG A 217 27.60 19.93 43.41
C ARG A 217 26.12 20.27 43.50
N TYR A 218 25.29 19.42 42.90
CA TYR A 218 23.85 19.64 42.83
C TYR A 218 23.16 19.50 44.19
N GLY A 219 22.32 20.47 44.52
CA GLY A 219 21.47 20.49 45.71
C GLY A 219 20.19 19.65 45.56
N ASP A 220 19.20 19.93 46.40
CA ASP A 220 17.89 19.32 46.32
C ASP A 220 17.07 19.90 45.14
N ALA A 221 16.20 19.09 44.55
CA ALA A 221 15.28 19.57 43.53
C ALA A 221 14.19 20.46 44.12
N VAL A 222 13.93 21.57 43.44
CA VAL A 222 12.81 22.48 43.71
C VAL A 222 11.87 22.42 42.51
N GLN A 223 10.59 22.17 42.76
CA GLN A 223 9.59 22.21 41.71
C GLN A 223 9.36 23.66 41.27
N VAL A 224 9.48 23.94 39.98
CA VAL A 224 9.22 25.28 39.41
C VAL A 224 7.73 25.58 39.55
N LYS A 225 7.39 26.83 39.91
CA LYS A 225 6.02 27.26 40.19
C LYS A 225 5.58 28.41 39.30
N ALA A 226 4.31 28.36 38.90
CA ALA A 226 3.55 29.47 38.33
C ALA A 226 2.57 29.99 39.39
N GLY A 227 2.88 31.15 39.99
CA GLY A 227 2.24 31.58 41.23
C GLY A 227 2.47 30.59 42.38
N ASP A 228 1.40 30.14 43.02
CA ASP A 228 1.49 29.18 44.14
C ASP A 228 1.43 27.70 43.69
N GLN A 229 1.14 27.45 42.41
CA GLN A 229 1.00 26.11 41.84
C GLN A 229 2.27 25.69 41.10
N PRO A 230 2.56 24.38 40.98
CA PRO A 230 3.58 23.91 40.06
C PRO A 230 3.34 24.41 38.63
N VAL A 231 4.43 24.67 37.89
CA VAL A 231 4.34 24.65 36.43
C VAL A 231 3.91 23.25 36.03
N ASP A 232 2.79 23.18 35.33
CA ASP A 232 2.13 21.93 34.94
C ASP A 232 1.51 22.12 33.56
N VAL A 233 2.01 21.37 32.60
CA VAL A 233 1.50 21.32 31.22
C VAL A 233 1.00 19.92 30.93
N PHE A 234 0.32 19.70 29.80
CA PHE A 234 -0.26 18.40 29.49
C PHE A 234 0.80 17.35 29.09
N GLY A 235 1.58 16.85 30.06
CA GLY A 235 2.70 15.92 29.83
C GLY A 235 3.84 16.51 28.97
N MET A 236 4.99 15.83 28.96
CA MET A 236 6.15 16.16 28.12
C MET A 236 6.58 17.66 28.06
N PRO A 237 6.91 18.26 29.21
CA PRO A 237 7.07 19.71 29.33
C PRO A 237 8.22 20.31 28.49
N THR A 238 9.32 19.59 28.27
CA THR A 238 10.47 20.03 27.45
C THR A 238 10.86 21.50 27.71
N PRO A 239 11.40 21.84 28.90
CA PRO A 239 11.57 23.23 29.30
C PRO A 239 12.57 23.98 28.41
N ASN A 240 12.24 25.20 27.99
CA ASN A 240 13.13 26.10 27.25
C ASN A 240 13.12 27.48 27.91
N PHE A 241 14.23 27.83 28.58
CA PHE A 241 14.39 29.11 29.26
C PHE A 241 15.15 30.09 28.36
N ALA A 242 14.60 31.28 28.17
CA ALA A 242 15.22 32.38 27.43
C ALA A 242 14.56 33.71 27.83
N ASP A 243 15.16 34.83 27.45
CA ASP A 243 14.55 36.17 27.58
C ASP A 243 13.55 36.40 26.44
N TRP A 244 12.45 35.63 26.47
CA TRP A 244 11.46 35.56 25.38
C TRP A 244 10.73 36.88 25.16
N ASP A 245 10.50 37.62 26.24
CA ASP A 245 9.97 38.97 26.19
C ASP A 245 11.05 40.03 26.40
N GLY A 246 12.32 39.76 26.10
CA GLY A 246 13.42 40.74 26.01
C GLY A 246 13.45 41.81 27.11
N ASP A 247 13.13 41.45 28.36
CA ASP A 247 13.12 42.33 29.52
C ASP A 247 14.35 42.09 30.44
N GLY A 248 15.16 41.09 30.10
CA GLY A 248 16.42 40.75 30.72
C GLY A 248 16.32 39.63 31.76
N ASP A 249 15.17 38.97 31.88
CA ASP A 249 14.99 37.83 32.75
C ASP A 249 14.67 36.51 32.02
N LEU A 250 14.60 35.38 32.75
CA LEU A 250 14.39 34.08 32.12
C LEU A 250 12.91 33.67 32.17
N ASP A 251 12.22 33.94 31.08
CA ASP A 251 10.94 33.34 30.74
C ASP A 251 11.05 31.84 30.43
N LEU A 252 9.90 31.15 30.37
CA LEU A 252 9.84 29.71 30.09
C LEU A 252 8.83 29.38 28.98
N VAL A 253 9.28 28.65 27.96
CA VAL A 253 8.42 27.98 26.98
C VAL A 253 8.49 26.47 27.20
N CYS A 254 7.33 25.82 27.21
CA CYS A 254 7.16 24.38 27.36
C CYS A 254 6.42 23.79 26.16
N GLY A 255 6.75 22.54 25.80
CA GLY A 255 5.92 21.70 24.94
C GLY A 255 4.83 20.98 25.74
N GLU A 256 4.05 20.17 25.04
CA GLU A 256 3.04 19.27 25.64
C GLU A 256 3.11 17.88 25.00
N PHE A 257 2.52 16.89 25.68
CA PHE A 257 2.29 15.57 25.10
C PHE A 257 1.32 15.64 23.92
N LEU A 258 0.42 16.63 23.88
CA LEU A 258 -0.36 16.96 22.68
C LEU A 258 0.49 17.82 21.73
N ASP A 259 -0.02 18.96 21.29
CA ASP A 259 0.45 19.69 20.11
C ASP A 259 0.70 21.18 20.34
N LYS A 260 0.55 21.66 21.59
CA LYS A 260 0.64 23.08 21.93
C LYS A 260 1.92 23.42 22.66
N LEU A 261 2.25 24.70 22.60
CA LEU A 261 3.37 25.30 23.30
C LEU A 261 2.83 26.30 24.34
N THR A 262 3.31 26.21 25.57
CA THR A 262 2.87 27.07 26.69
C THR A 262 4.00 27.99 27.13
N TYR A 263 3.73 29.29 27.12
CA TYR A 263 4.59 30.35 27.62
C TYR A 263 4.24 30.71 29.07
N PHE A 264 5.27 30.83 29.90
CA PHE A 264 5.20 31.27 31.28
C PHE A 264 6.14 32.48 31.43
N GLU A 265 5.53 33.65 31.55
CA GLU A 265 6.23 34.91 31.80
C GLU A 265 6.84 34.90 33.20
N ASN A 266 8.11 35.24 33.33
CA ASN A 266 8.73 35.51 34.60
C ASN A 266 8.44 36.96 35.00
N VAL A 267 7.46 37.14 35.87
CA VAL A 267 7.10 38.46 36.42
C VAL A 267 7.99 38.85 37.61
N GLY A 268 9.15 38.22 37.74
CA GLY A 268 10.09 38.32 38.85
C GLY A 268 11.26 39.21 38.49
N THR A 269 12.47 38.65 38.64
CA THR A 269 13.71 39.24 38.14
C THR A 269 14.63 38.10 37.69
N ARG A 270 15.66 38.41 36.91
CA ARG A 270 16.69 37.45 36.46
C ARG A 270 17.26 36.55 37.57
N THR A 271 17.43 37.07 38.79
CA THR A 271 18.04 36.35 39.92
C THR A 271 17.03 35.85 40.98
N ALA A 272 15.76 36.11 40.76
CA ALA A 272 14.67 35.63 41.60
C ALA A 272 13.42 35.37 40.73
N PRO A 273 13.44 34.33 39.88
CA PRO A 273 12.35 34.08 38.95
C PRO A 273 11.03 33.79 39.66
N ARG A 274 9.94 34.35 39.13
CA ARG A 274 8.56 34.10 39.57
C ARG A 274 7.65 34.05 38.36
N TYR A 275 7.22 32.85 37.98
CA TYR A 275 6.39 32.68 36.79
C TYR A 275 4.91 33.03 37.04
N ALA A 276 4.30 33.67 36.05
CA ALA A 276 2.85 33.84 35.93
C ALA A 276 2.18 32.56 35.41
N GLY A 277 0.84 32.55 35.36
CA GLY A 277 0.08 31.44 34.80
C GLY A 277 0.35 31.25 33.30
N GLY A 278 0.45 30.00 32.87
CA GLY A 278 0.78 29.65 31.49
C GLY A 278 -0.25 30.14 30.48
N ARG A 279 0.24 30.59 29.32
CA ARG A 279 -0.54 31.05 28.17
C ARG A 279 -0.06 30.29 26.92
N PHE A 280 -0.96 29.77 26.10
CA PHE A 280 -0.54 29.14 24.85
C PHE A 280 0.06 30.19 23.91
N LEU A 281 1.15 29.85 23.22
CA LEU A 281 1.72 30.67 22.16
C LEU A 281 0.70 30.85 21.02
N GLN A 282 0.72 32.03 20.39
CA GLN A 282 -0.27 32.42 19.40
C GLN A 282 0.36 33.13 18.21
N HIS A 283 -0.38 33.14 17.11
CA HIS A 283 -0.17 34.03 15.97
C HIS A 283 -1.53 34.55 15.50
N ASP A 284 -1.64 35.86 15.25
CA ASP A 284 -2.90 36.50 14.83
C ASP A 284 -4.12 36.12 15.71
N GLY A 285 -3.90 35.98 17.02
CA GLY A 285 -4.92 35.61 18.00
C GLY A 285 -5.38 34.14 17.95
N GLN A 286 -4.68 33.28 17.20
CA GLN A 286 -4.92 31.85 17.14
C GLN A 286 -3.82 31.09 17.87
N THR A 287 -4.19 30.11 18.70
CA THR A 287 -3.23 29.20 19.34
C THR A 287 -2.44 28.43 18.30
N LEU A 288 -1.12 28.45 18.44
CA LEU A 288 -0.22 27.66 17.61
C LEU A 288 -0.32 26.18 18.00
N THR A 289 -0.43 25.33 16.98
CA THR A 289 -0.54 23.88 17.12
C THR A 289 0.34 23.18 16.10
N MET A 290 1.03 22.14 16.55
CA MET A 290 1.73 21.21 15.67
C MET A 290 0.74 20.29 14.93
N ASP A 291 1.21 19.68 13.84
CA ASP A 291 0.38 18.78 13.04
C ASP A 291 0.00 17.54 13.86
N LEU A 292 0.96 16.94 14.58
CA LEU A 292 0.76 15.77 15.44
C LEU A 292 1.09 16.11 16.91
N GLU A 293 1.13 15.08 17.75
CA GLU A 293 1.40 15.16 19.18
C GLU A 293 2.80 14.65 19.56
N MET A 294 3.08 14.62 20.86
CA MET A 294 4.36 14.30 21.48
C MET A 294 5.47 15.25 21.01
N ILE A 295 5.28 16.54 21.22
CA ILE A 295 6.18 17.57 20.69
C ILE A 295 7.38 17.84 21.59
N LEU A 296 8.54 18.11 20.97
CA LEU A 296 9.81 18.34 21.63
C LEU A 296 10.45 19.64 21.12
N PRO A 297 10.07 20.80 21.67
CA PRO A 297 10.67 22.08 21.31
C PRO A 297 12.10 22.23 21.86
N VAL A 298 12.97 22.80 21.03
CA VAL A 298 14.30 23.27 21.40
C VAL A 298 14.43 24.72 20.96
N ALA A 299 14.83 25.57 21.90
CA ALA A 299 15.03 26.99 21.66
C ALA A 299 16.47 27.31 21.26
N LEU A 300 16.65 27.96 20.11
CA LEU A 300 17.87 28.64 19.68
C LEU A 300 17.51 29.73 18.67
N ASP A 301 18.36 30.74 18.52
CA ASP A 301 18.31 31.68 17.39
C ASP A 301 18.75 30.93 16.12
N TRP A 302 17.76 30.45 15.34
CA TRP A 302 18.00 29.55 14.22
C TRP A 302 18.49 30.32 12.99
N ASP A 303 17.84 31.45 12.68
CA ASP A 303 18.15 32.26 11.51
C ASP A 303 19.13 33.43 11.77
N LYS A 304 19.60 33.57 13.01
CA LYS A 304 20.65 34.50 13.46
C LYS A 304 20.22 35.96 13.35
N ASP A 305 18.95 36.23 13.54
CA ASP A 305 18.40 37.59 13.55
C ASP A 305 18.40 38.24 14.95
N GLY A 306 18.73 37.46 15.98
CA GLY A 306 18.88 37.91 17.35
C GLY A 306 17.67 37.64 18.24
N ASP A 307 16.58 37.06 17.69
CA ASP A 307 15.53 36.47 18.49
C ASP A 307 15.55 34.94 18.51
N VAL A 308 15.06 34.37 19.61
CA VAL A 308 15.12 32.93 19.83
C VAL A 308 13.94 32.29 19.10
N ASP A 309 14.22 31.27 18.28
CA ASP A 309 13.24 30.45 17.57
C ASP A 309 12.95 29.14 18.29
N LEU A 310 12.02 28.35 17.74
CA LEU A 310 11.74 27.00 18.19
C LEU A 310 11.90 25.97 17.06
N VAL A 311 12.83 25.04 17.23
CA VAL A 311 12.92 23.81 16.44
C VAL A 311 12.16 22.71 17.19
N VAL A 312 11.12 22.17 16.58
CA VAL A 312 10.16 21.28 17.24
C VAL A 312 10.06 19.94 16.51
N GLY A 313 10.47 18.87 17.18
CA GLY A 313 10.22 17.50 16.72
C GLY A 313 8.84 17.00 17.16
N GLN A 314 8.26 16.08 16.41
CA GLN A 314 6.97 15.43 16.75
C GLN A 314 7.02 13.90 16.54
N GLU A 315 5.92 13.22 16.88
CA GLU A 315 5.89 11.75 16.93
C GLU A 315 6.24 11.05 15.61
N ASP A 316 5.81 11.56 14.46
CA ASP A 316 6.01 10.90 13.16
C ASP A 316 7.42 11.08 12.57
N GLY A 317 8.34 11.63 13.37
CA GLY A 317 9.74 11.82 13.02
C GLY A 317 10.04 13.11 12.27
N ARG A 318 9.01 13.92 11.96
CA ARG A 318 9.21 15.23 11.31
C ARG A 318 9.67 16.29 12.31
N VAL A 319 10.37 17.30 11.78
CA VAL A 319 10.86 18.45 12.54
C VAL A 319 10.40 19.74 11.85
N ALA A 320 9.82 20.65 12.63
CA ALA A 320 9.40 21.97 12.18
C ALA A 320 10.19 23.11 12.82
N LEU A 321 10.20 24.25 12.16
CA LEU A 321 10.62 25.53 12.71
C LEU A 321 9.39 26.40 12.97
N LEU A 322 9.33 27.00 14.15
CA LEU A 322 8.48 28.16 14.44
C LEU A 322 9.40 29.34 14.61
N VAL A 323 9.29 30.28 13.68
CA VAL A 323 10.11 31.49 13.62
C VAL A 323 9.52 32.52 14.56
N ASN A 324 10.31 33.05 15.48
CA ASN A 324 9.93 34.20 16.28
C ASN A 324 9.98 35.45 15.38
N THR A 325 9.02 36.35 15.56
CA THR A 325 8.87 37.51 14.66
C THR A 325 9.64 38.73 15.16
N GLY A 326 10.36 38.61 16.27
CA GLY A 326 10.90 39.71 17.07
C GLY A 326 9.84 40.63 17.70
N LYS A 327 8.54 40.33 17.53
CA LYS A 327 7.43 41.15 18.05
C LYS A 327 6.84 40.57 19.32
N ARG A 328 6.22 41.45 20.09
CA ARG A 328 5.43 41.10 21.27
C ARG A 328 3.97 41.45 21.05
N VAL A 329 3.10 40.50 21.31
CA VAL A 329 1.65 40.68 21.27
C VAL A 329 1.10 40.26 22.63
N ASP A 330 0.41 41.18 23.29
CA ASP A 330 -0.13 40.99 24.64
C ASP A 330 0.91 40.49 25.67
N GLY A 331 2.16 40.96 25.57
CA GLY A 331 3.24 40.58 26.47
C GLY A 331 3.69 39.11 26.31
N MET A 332 3.61 38.56 25.10
CA MET A 332 4.20 37.26 24.73
C MET A 332 4.98 37.42 23.42
N PRO A 333 6.01 36.59 23.17
CA PRO A 333 6.60 36.48 21.84
C PRO A 333 5.56 36.01 20.81
N ASP A 334 5.57 36.64 19.63
CA ASP A 334 4.74 36.26 18.48
C ASP A 334 5.56 35.37 17.55
N PHE A 335 5.05 34.17 17.27
CA PHE A 335 5.70 33.17 16.41
C PHE A 335 4.88 32.94 15.15
N LEU A 336 5.54 32.70 14.02
CA LEU A 336 4.87 32.21 12.82
C LEU A 336 4.38 30.76 13.01
N PRO A 337 3.33 30.34 12.26
CA PRO A 337 2.88 28.95 12.24
C PRO A 337 4.00 27.97 11.87
N PRO A 338 3.99 26.73 12.43
CA PRO A 338 5.05 25.76 12.21
C PRO A 338 5.20 25.41 10.72
N ARG A 339 6.44 25.41 10.24
CA ARG A 339 6.80 24.94 8.91
C ARG A 339 7.84 23.82 9.01
N PHE A 340 7.54 22.67 8.41
CA PHE A 340 8.42 21.51 8.43
C PHE A 340 9.66 21.73 7.56
N PHE A 341 10.82 21.35 8.09
CA PHE A 341 12.06 21.31 7.33
C PHE A 341 11.95 20.32 6.17
N GLN A 342 12.79 20.51 5.14
CA GLN A 342 12.83 19.66 3.95
C GLN A 342 14.19 18.97 3.83
N GLN A 343 14.23 17.80 3.21
CA GLN A 343 15.47 17.06 2.96
C GLN A 343 15.47 16.43 1.57
N GLN A 344 16.66 16.26 1.01
CA GLN A 344 16.90 15.21 0.01
C GLN A 344 16.99 13.87 0.74
N THR A 345 16.41 12.80 0.21
CA THR A 345 16.50 11.48 0.83
C THR A 345 16.38 10.35 -0.18
N ASP A 346 16.92 9.19 0.19
CA ASP A 346 16.88 7.98 -0.62
C ASP A 346 15.74 7.03 -0.24
N LEU A 347 15.21 7.09 0.99
CA LEU A 347 14.27 6.09 1.52
C LEU A 347 12.83 6.58 1.53
N VAL A 348 11.91 5.73 1.06
CA VAL A 348 10.48 6.03 1.05
C VAL A 348 9.96 6.01 2.49
N LYS A 349 9.31 7.11 2.90
CA LYS A 349 8.64 7.25 4.20
C LYS A 349 7.26 7.87 4.00
N CYS A 350 6.24 7.29 4.63
CA CYS A 350 4.90 7.85 4.66
C CYS A 350 4.38 7.88 6.10
N GLY A 351 4.42 9.07 6.71
CA GLY A 351 4.02 9.26 8.10
C GLY A 351 4.79 8.34 9.05
N ALA A 352 4.08 7.77 10.01
CA ALA A 352 4.58 6.82 11.00
C ALA A 352 3.57 5.68 11.17
N LEU A 353 4.04 4.48 11.52
CA LEU A 353 3.23 3.26 11.52
C LEU A 353 2.46 3.08 10.20
N CYS A 354 3.19 3.24 9.09
CA CYS A 354 2.64 3.26 7.75
C CYS A 354 1.85 1.97 7.45
N THR A 355 0.71 2.11 6.81
CA THR A 355 -0.18 1.01 6.37
C THR A 355 -0.37 1.08 4.86
N PRO A 356 0.57 0.52 4.07
CA PRO A 356 0.46 0.52 2.63
C PRO A 356 -0.62 -0.47 2.15
N CYS A 357 -1.30 -0.10 1.07
CA CYS A 357 -2.09 -1.00 0.24
C CYS A 357 -1.64 -0.80 -1.21
N SER A 358 -1.12 -1.87 -1.82
CA SER A 358 -0.75 -1.87 -3.25
C SER A 358 -1.99 -1.89 -4.12
N ALA A 359 -2.04 -1.02 -5.12
CA ALA A 359 -3.00 -1.04 -6.21
C ALA A 359 -2.52 -0.12 -7.33
N ASP A 360 -2.84 -0.43 -8.57
CA ASP A 360 -2.79 0.53 -9.69
C ASP A 360 -3.86 1.60 -9.43
N TRP A 361 -3.55 2.69 -8.71
CA TRP A 361 -4.56 3.62 -8.21
C TRP A 361 -5.04 4.55 -9.31
N ASP A 362 -4.14 4.96 -10.21
CA ASP A 362 -4.43 5.89 -11.30
C ASP A 362 -4.54 5.26 -12.69
N GLY A 363 -4.53 3.92 -12.78
CA GLY A 363 -4.91 3.20 -14.00
C GLY A 363 -3.88 3.25 -15.11
N ASP A 364 -2.63 3.60 -14.81
CA ASP A 364 -1.55 3.67 -15.79
C ASP A 364 -0.89 2.30 -16.08
N GLY A 365 -1.22 1.29 -15.28
CA GLY A 365 -0.80 -0.09 -15.45
C GLY A 365 0.44 -0.48 -14.64
N ASP A 366 0.90 0.37 -13.72
CA ASP A 366 1.80 -0.03 -12.65
C ASP A 366 1.13 -0.10 -11.27
N GLU A 367 1.84 -0.58 -10.26
CA GLU A 367 1.31 -0.65 -8.90
C GLU A 367 1.80 0.54 -8.07
N ASP A 368 0.84 1.33 -7.60
CA ASP A 368 1.02 2.42 -6.65
C ASP A 368 0.81 1.96 -5.20
N LEU A 369 0.95 2.91 -4.26
CA LEU A 369 0.60 2.70 -2.87
C LEU A 369 -0.40 3.74 -2.36
N VAL A 370 -1.49 3.26 -1.76
CA VAL A 370 -2.34 4.06 -0.86
C VAL A 370 -1.96 3.72 0.58
N CYS A 371 -1.45 4.70 1.32
CA CYS A 371 -0.88 4.53 2.65
C CYS A 371 -1.71 5.26 3.71
N GLY A 372 -2.09 4.56 4.79
CA GLY A 372 -2.58 5.20 6.01
C GLY A 372 -1.46 5.39 7.06
N ASP A 373 -1.62 6.33 7.99
CA ASP A 373 -0.62 6.59 9.05
C ASP A 373 -1.21 6.84 10.47
N THR A 374 -0.31 6.97 11.45
CA THR A 374 -0.64 7.27 12.86
C THR A 374 -1.38 8.60 13.03
N ALA A 375 -1.09 9.60 12.22
CA ALA A 375 -1.72 10.93 12.27
C ALA A 375 -3.13 10.96 11.67
N GLY A 376 -3.55 9.84 11.07
CA GLY A 376 -4.89 9.61 10.55
C GLY A 376 -5.06 9.98 9.09
N TYR A 377 -3.98 10.27 8.38
CA TYR A 377 -4.04 10.66 6.99
C TYR A 377 -4.05 9.45 6.06
N LEU A 378 -4.70 9.60 4.91
CA LEU A 378 -4.44 8.78 3.73
C LEU A 378 -3.54 9.53 2.75
N SER A 379 -2.55 8.83 2.21
CA SER A 379 -1.62 9.34 1.21
C SER A 379 -1.56 8.43 0.00
N PHE A 380 -1.39 9.02 -1.17
CA PHE A 380 -1.06 8.36 -2.43
C PHE A 380 0.43 8.53 -2.70
N LEU A 381 1.12 7.42 -2.99
CA LEU A 381 2.50 7.39 -3.47
C LEU A 381 2.47 6.78 -4.85
N GLU A 382 2.68 7.62 -5.86
CA GLU A 382 2.69 7.25 -7.28
C GLU A 382 4.00 6.54 -7.65
N ASN A 383 3.87 5.42 -8.33
CA ASN A 383 4.96 4.82 -9.08
C ASN A 383 5.03 5.50 -10.46
N LEU A 384 6.20 6.03 -10.80
CA LEU A 384 6.36 6.95 -11.93
C LEU A 384 6.80 6.27 -13.23
N ASP A 385 7.17 4.98 -13.17
CA ASP A 385 7.81 4.31 -14.29
C ASP A 385 7.48 2.83 -14.45
N GLY A 386 6.67 2.25 -13.56
CA GLY A 386 6.34 0.82 -13.55
C GLY A 386 7.53 -0.12 -13.58
N ALA A 387 8.70 0.34 -13.11
CA ALA A 387 9.92 -0.44 -13.10
C ALA A 387 10.03 -1.33 -11.85
N ASN A 388 10.99 -2.25 -11.84
CA ASN A 388 11.40 -2.99 -10.66
C ASN A 388 12.92 -2.83 -10.43
N PRO A 389 13.35 -2.09 -9.40
CA PRO A 389 12.54 -1.40 -8.39
C PRO A 389 11.84 -0.14 -8.95
N PRO A 390 10.68 0.25 -8.41
CA PRO A 390 9.94 1.45 -8.85
C PRO A 390 10.67 2.77 -8.60
N LYS A 391 10.39 3.78 -9.42
CA LYS A 391 10.69 5.19 -9.12
C LYS A 391 9.47 5.87 -8.50
N TRP A 392 9.59 6.34 -7.27
CA TRP A 392 8.47 6.91 -6.51
C TRP A 392 8.40 8.44 -6.54
N ALA A 393 7.19 8.97 -6.58
CA ALA A 393 6.90 10.37 -6.27
C ALA A 393 6.92 10.65 -4.76
N ALA A 394 6.89 11.92 -4.37
CA ALA A 394 6.64 12.31 -2.99
C ALA A 394 5.19 11.95 -2.58
N PRO A 395 4.95 11.50 -1.33
CA PRO A 395 3.60 11.21 -0.85
C PRO A 395 2.66 12.41 -0.96
N GLN A 396 1.46 12.20 -1.52
CA GLN A 396 0.42 13.22 -1.63
C GLN A 396 -0.77 12.88 -0.76
N ARG A 397 -1.27 13.82 0.04
CA ARG A 397 -2.46 13.59 0.88
C ARG A 397 -3.71 13.46 0.02
N LEU A 398 -4.42 12.34 0.17
CA LEU A 398 -5.68 12.11 -0.52
C LEU A 398 -6.77 13.04 0.02
N LYS A 399 -7.69 13.41 -0.87
CA LYS A 399 -8.82 14.30 -0.56
C LYS A 399 -10.14 13.61 -0.84
N ALA A 400 -11.13 13.86 0.01
CA ALA A 400 -12.52 13.47 -0.17
C ALA A 400 -13.40 14.72 -0.11
N ASP A 401 -14.30 14.89 -1.09
CA ASP A 401 -15.09 16.13 -1.29
C ASP A 401 -14.23 17.41 -1.24
N GLY A 402 -12.99 17.33 -1.74
CA GLY A 402 -12.02 18.44 -1.77
C GLY A 402 -11.27 18.70 -0.46
N ALA A 403 -11.61 18.04 0.65
CA ALA A 403 -10.92 18.14 1.93
C ALA A 403 -9.91 17.00 2.13
N VAL A 404 -8.75 17.29 2.75
CA VAL A 404 -7.77 16.25 3.07
C VAL A 404 -8.41 15.21 3.99
N VAL A 405 -8.26 13.92 3.65
CA VAL A 405 -8.72 12.83 4.49
C VAL A 405 -7.82 12.73 5.71
N ARG A 406 -8.37 13.07 6.88
CA ARG A 406 -7.71 12.92 8.18
C ARG A 406 -8.70 12.50 9.25
N ILE A 407 -8.53 11.31 9.82
CA ILE A 407 -9.36 10.79 10.91
C ILE A 407 -8.58 10.86 12.21
N GLN A 408 -9.08 11.59 13.22
CA GLN A 408 -8.44 11.68 14.54
C GLN A 408 -9.38 11.21 15.65
N ALA A 409 -8.79 10.76 16.75
CA ALA A 409 -9.51 10.37 17.95
C ALA A 409 -10.27 11.54 18.58
N GLY A 410 -9.69 12.74 18.55
CA GLY A 410 -10.16 13.84 19.40
C GLY A 410 -10.17 13.44 20.88
N TYR A 411 -10.97 14.14 21.69
CA TYR A 411 -10.96 13.95 23.15
C TYR A 411 -11.28 12.51 23.62
N ASN A 412 -12.15 11.77 22.92
CA ASN A 412 -12.66 10.49 23.40
C ASN A 412 -12.75 9.36 22.37
N GLY A 413 -12.12 9.52 21.19
CA GLY A 413 -12.11 8.48 20.16
C GLY A 413 -11.14 7.33 20.46
N SER A 414 -10.02 7.61 21.13
CA SER A 414 -9.10 6.57 21.56
C SER A 414 -9.53 6.01 22.91
N ILE A 415 -9.58 4.68 23.02
CA ILE A 415 -9.84 3.99 24.28
C ILE A 415 -8.75 4.25 25.34
N GLN A 416 -7.58 4.74 24.94
CA GLN A 416 -6.45 5.04 25.83
C GLN A 416 -6.54 6.43 26.48
N GLY A 417 -7.51 7.24 26.04
CA GLY A 417 -7.88 8.50 26.67
C GLY A 417 -7.48 9.75 25.87
N PRO A 418 -7.74 10.94 26.44
CA PRO A 418 -7.50 12.23 25.77
C PRO A 418 -6.04 12.50 25.35
N ALA A 419 -5.07 11.78 25.92
CA ALA A 419 -3.68 11.90 25.54
C ALA A 419 -3.38 11.45 24.11
N GLU A 420 -4.27 10.65 23.50
CA GLU A 420 -4.12 10.16 22.12
C GLU A 420 -4.97 10.97 21.11
N ALA A 421 -5.33 12.21 21.44
CA ALA A 421 -6.35 12.95 20.71
C ALA A 421 -5.98 13.23 19.25
N LYS A 422 -4.69 13.29 18.91
CA LYS A 422 -4.23 13.54 17.56
C LYS A 422 -3.99 12.27 16.74
N TRP A 423 -4.10 11.09 17.33
CA TRP A 423 -3.93 9.82 16.61
C TRP A 423 -5.16 9.38 15.84
N GLY A 424 -4.90 8.70 14.72
CA GLY A 424 -5.89 8.26 13.75
C GLY A 424 -5.73 6.83 13.28
N TYR A 425 -4.49 6.35 13.12
CA TYR A 425 -4.16 4.97 12.71
C TYR A 425 -5.02 4.43 11.57
N THR A 426 -5.18 5.20 10.49
CA THR A 426 -5.95 4.76 9.31
C THR A 426 -5.33 3.52 8.69
N VAL A 427 -6.15 2.56 8.27
CA VAL A 427 -5.74 1.29 7.67
C VAL A 427 -6.56 1.05 6.40
N PRO A 428 -6.08 1.45 5.22
CA PRO A 428 -6.82 1.35 3.98
C PRO A 428 -6.74 -0.05 3.35
N CYS A 429 -7.75 -0.37 2.56
CA CYS A 429 -7.78 -1.43 1.58
C CYS A 429 -8.42 -0.85 0.31
N VAL A 430 -7.71 -0.94 -0.82
CA VAL A 430 -8.14 -0.41 -2.12
C VAL A 430 -8.76 -1.54 -2.92
N ALA A 431 -10.01 -1.37 -3.34
CA ALA A 431 -10.75 -2.36 -4.15
C ALA A 431 -12.00 -1.72 -4.75
N ASP A 432 -12.55 -2.31 -5.81
CA ASP A 432 -13.86 -1.95 -6.35
C ASP A 432 -14.99 -2.43 -5.41
N TRP A 433 -15.32 -1.61 -4.41
CA TRP A 433 -16.16 -2.04 -3.29
C TRP A 433 -17.63 -2.14 -3.67
N ASN A 434 -18.08 -1.29 -4.60
CA ASN A 434 -19.47 -1.22 -5.06
C ASN A 434 -19.71 -1.96 -6.39
N GLY A 435 -18.67 -2.46 -7.06
CA GLY A 435 -18.77 -3.21 -8.32
C GLY A 435 -18.98 -2.32 -9.55
N ASP A 436 -18.61 -1.05 -9.50
CA ASP A 436 -18.77 -0.10 -10.61
C ASP A 436 -17.56 -0.03 -11.56
N GLY A 437 -16.50 -0.78 -11.25
CA GLY A 437 -15.26 -0.85 -12.02
C GLY A 437 -14.22 0.21 -11.64
N LEU A 438 -14.50 1.06 -10.64
CA LEU A 438 -13.56 2.04 -10.07
C LEU A 438 -13.02 1.54 -8.74
N LEU A 439 -11.77 1.87 -8.43
CA LEU A 439 -11.19 1.52 -7.14
C LEU A 439 -11.68 2.50 -6.05
N ASP A 440 -12.28 1.96 -5.01
CA ASP A 440 -12.67 2.63 -3.77
C ASP A 440 -11.64 2.39 -2.65
N ILE A 441 -11.83 3.04 -1.51
CA ILE A 441 -11.05 2.78 -0.29
C ILE A 441 -11.97 2.35 0.84
N VAL A 442 -11.84 1.12 1.32
CA VAL A 442 -12.43 0.65 2.59
C VAL A 442 -11.38 0.76 3.69
N LEU A 443 -11.71 1.33 4.85
CA LEU A 443 -10.74 1.56 5.91
C LEU A 443 -11.27 1.34 7.32
N ASN A 444 -10.34 1.05 8.22
CA ASN A 444 -10.52 1.11 9.67
C ASN A 444 -9.59 2.17 10.29
N SER A 445 -9.86 2.61 11.52
CA SER A 445 -9.08 3.66 12.19
C SER A 445 -9.05 3.49 13.71
N ILE A 446 -8.55 4.49 14.43
CA ILE A 446 -8.60 4.62 15.90
C ILE A 446 -10.00 4.44 16.49
N TRP A 447 -11.05 4.76 15.74
CA TRP A 447 -12.44 4.61 16.19
C TRP A 447 -12.94 3.17 16.14
N GLY A 448 -12.33 2.31 15.31
CA GLY A 448 -12.81 0.95 15.03
C GLY A 448 -14.10 0.88 14.22
N GLU A 449 -14.69 2.01 13.83
CA GLU A 449 -15.70 2.04 12.78
C GLU A 449 -15.06 1.75 11.42
N VAL A 450 -15.80 1.02 10.58
CA VAL A 450 -15.37 0.70 9.21
C VAL A 450 -16.05 1.67 8.26
N LEU A 451 -15.23 2.45 7.56
CA LEU A 451 -15.68 3.45 6.61
C LEU A 451 -15.26 3.03 5.21
N TRP A 452 -15.94 3.57 4.21
CA TRP A 452 -15.46 3.53 2.84
C TRP A 452 -15.62 4.88 2.14
N TYR A 453 -14.75 5.13 1.17
CA TYR A 453 -14.70 6.33 0.36
C TYR A 453 -14.94 5.91 -1.08
N GLU A 454 -16.09 6.33 -1.61
CA GLU A 454 -16.53 6.05 -2.98
C GLU A 454 -15.70 6.87 -3.96
N ASN A 455 -15.09 6.23 -4.95
CA ASN A 455 -14.46 6.90 -6.06
C ASN A 455 -15.52 7.28 -7.10
N VAL A 456 -15.88 8.56 -7.11
CA VAL A 456 -16.85 9.14 -8.06
C VAL A 456 -16.17 9.79 -9.27
N GLY A 457 -14.84 9.60 -9.39
CA GLY A 457 -14.02 10.15 -10.47
C GLY A 457 -13.99 9.23 -11.69
N THR A 458 -12.79 9.05 -12.23
CA THR A 458 -12.54 8.06 -13.29
C THR A 458 -11.39 7.15 -12.89
N ARG A 459 -11.20 6.07 -13.64
CA ARG A 459 -10.10 5.12 -13.44
C ARG A 459 -8.73 5.80 -13.42
N THR A 460 -8.56 6.86 -14.21
CA THR A 460 -7.30 7.61 -14.35
C THR A 460 -7.26 8.98 -13.68
N ALA A 461 -8.34 9.34 -13.00
CA ALA A 461 -8.40 10.51 -12.16
C ALA A 461 -9.35 10.23 -10.99
N PRO A 462 -8.93 9.40 -10.01
CA PRO A 462 -9.75 9.07 -8.86
C PRO A 462 -10.18 10.33 -8.10
N ALA A 463 -11.45 10.39 -7.71
CA ALA A 463 -12.00 11.47 -6.90
C ALA A 463 -12.88 10.87 -5.83
N LEU A 464 -12.49 11.04 -4.56
CA LEU A 464 -13.20 10.44 -3.45
C LEU A 464 -14.35 11.35 -2.98
N LYS A 465 -15.48 10.72 -2.69
CA LYS A 465 -16.58 11.31 -1.93
C LYS A 465 -16.33 11.17 -0.43
N GLY A 466 -16.98 12.00 0.38
CA GLY A 466 -16.93 11.93 1.85
C GLY A 466 -17.28 10.54 2.39
N ALA A 467 -16.70 10.23 3.55
CA ALA A 467 -16.76 8.90 4.16
C ALA A 467 -18.20 8.40 4.36
N LEU A 468 -18.43 7.14 4.02
CA LEU A 468 -19.67 6.41 4.27
C LEU A 468 -19.41 5.25 5.22
N PRO A 469 -20.34 4.91 6.15
CA PRO A 469 -20.20 3.70 6.94
C PRO A 469 -20.31 2.47 6.03
N VAL A 470 -19.53 1.43 6.35
CA VAL A 470 -19.82 0.09 5.85
C VAL A 470 -20.97 -0.48 6.67
N ASP A 471 -22.10 -0.76 6.03
CA ASP A 471 -23.31 -1.27 6.65
C ASP A 471 -23.45 -2.79 6.50
N VAL A 472 -23.94 -3.45 7.55
CA VAL A 472 -24.27 -4.88 7.56
C VAL A 472 -25.73 -5.10 7.94
N GLU A 473 -26.36 -6.07 7.28
CA GLU A 473 -27.72 -6.51 7.54
C GLU A 473 -27.81 -7.34 8.83
N TRP A 474 -27.66 -6.67 9.98
CA TRP A 474 -27.74 -7.29 11.30
C TRP A 474 -29.15 -7.79 11.63
N GLU A 475 -29.25 -8.94 12.29
CA GLU A 475 -30.51 -9.45 12.86
C GLU A 475 -30.96 -8.67 14.12
N GLY A 476 -30.12 -7.76 14.63
CA GLY A 476 -30.36 -6.96 15.83
C GLY A 476 -29.51 -5.69 15.86
N ALA A 477 -29.24 -5.16 17.06
CA ALA A 477 -28.34 -4.02 17.20
C ALA A 477 -26.92 -4.38 16.71
N PRO A 478 -26.23 -3.50 15.95
CA PRO A 478 -24.88 -3.78 15.50
C PRO A 478 -23.96 -4.06 16.70
N PRO A 479 -23.14 -5.13 16.63
CA PRO A 479 -22.23 -5.46 17.71
C PRO A 479 -21.08 -4.44 17.76
N LYS A 480 -20.44 -4.35 18.93
CA LYS A 480 -19.26 -3.50 19.16
C LYS A 480 -18.35 -4.14 20.21
N PRO A 481 -17.06 -3.75 20.27
CA PRO A 481 -16.21 -4.14 21.38
C PRO A 481 -16.79 -3.70 22.72
N ALA A 482 -16.71 -4.56 23.74
CA ALA A 482 -17.37 -4.35 25.03
C ALA A 482 -16.88 -3.10 25.81
N TRP A 483 -15.70 -2.57 25.46
CA TRP A 483 -15.10 -1.37 26.06
C TRP A 483 -15.39 -0.08 25.28
N ASN A 484 -16.05 -0.15 24.12
CA ASN A 484 -16.45 1.07 23.42
C ASN A 484 -17.54 1.77 24.24
N TRP A 485 -17.30 3.02 24.64
CA TRP A 485 -18.27 3.82 25.40
C TRP A 485 -19.47 4.26 24.56
N TRP A 486 -19.27 4.41 23.25
CA TRP A 486 -20.27 4.83 22.27
C TRP A 486 -20.96 3.62 21.59
N ASN A 487 -22.06 3.85 20.89
CA ASN A 487 -22.82 2.79 20.20
C ASN A 487 -22.86 3.02 18.67
N PRO A 488 -22.74 1.96 17.86
CA PRO A 488 -22.93 2.03 16.41
C PRO A 488 -24.26 2.72 16.04
N LYS A 489 -24.26 3.54 14.98
CA LYS A 489 -25.47 4.13 14.40
C LYS A 489 -25.97 3.26 13.23
N GLY A 490 -27.29 3.08 13.14
CA GLY A 490 -27.89 2.36 12.01
C GLY A 490 -27.37 0.92 11.90
N LYS A 491 -26.74 0.60 10.76
CA LYS A 491 -26.23 -0.73 10.41
C LYS A 491 -24.71 -0.82 10.38
N GLN A 492 -24.02 0.24 10.81
CA GLN A 492 -22.58 0.35 10.62
C GLN A 492 -21.82 -0.80 11.31
N VAL A 493 -20.75 -1.25 10.67
CA VAL A 493 -19.82 -2.22 11.26
C VAL A 493 -18.85 -1.50 12.19
N VAL A 494 -18.75 -2.00 13.42
CA VAL A 494 -17.75 -1.56 14.39
C VAL A 494 -16.97 -2.76 14.89
N THR A 495 -15.65 -2.69 14.73
CA THR A 495 -14.71 -3.74 15.09
C THR A 495 -13.73 -3.22 16.12
N GLN A 496 -12.68 -4.01 16.37
CA GLN A 496 -11.54 -3.48 17.11
C GLN A 496 -10.81 -2.45 16.27
N TRP A 497 -10.35 -1.40 16.93
CA TRP A 497 -9.61 -0.29 16.33
C TRP A 497 -8.34 -0.73 15.62
N ARG A 498 -7.97 0.03 14.59
CA ARG A 498 -6.76 -0.11 13.77
C ARG A 498 -6.50 -1.54 13.27
N THR A 499 -7.52 -2.23 12.76
CA THR A 499 -7.40 -3.57 12.16
C THR A 499 -7.65 -3.56 10.65
N SER A 500 -6.95 -4.39 9.87
CA SER A 500 -7.10 -4.39 8.40
C SER A 500 -8.50 -4.86 7.96
N PRO A 501 -9.22 -4.07 7.14
CA PRO A 501 -10.16 -4.64 6.18
C PRO A 501 -9.40 -5.32 5.04
N VAL A 502 -9.96 -6.38 4.48
CA VAL A 502 -9.50 -7.02 3.24
C VAL A 502 -10.72 -7.24 2.36
N VAL A 503 -10.73 -6.63 1.18
CA VAL A 503 -11.83 -6.71 0.21
C VAL A 503 -11.43 -7.64 -0.92
N LEU A 504 -12.22 -8.70 -1.12
CA LEU A 504 -12.02 -9.69 -2.17
C LEU A 504 -13.29 -10.54 -2.36
N ASP A 505 -13.47 -11.09 -3.55
CA ASP A 505 -14.44 -12.15 -3.81
C ASP A 505 -13.92 -13.49 -3.24
N LEU A 506 -14.26 -13.77 -1.97
CA LEU A 506 -13.72 -14.92 -1.25
C LEU A 506 -14.42 -16.21 -1.66
N ASN A 507 -15.73 -16.15 -1.92
CA ASN A 507 -16.58 -17.29 -2.22
C ASN A 507 -16.70 -17.59 -3.73
N ARG A 508 -16.14 -16.72 -4.58
CA ARG A 508 -16.13 -16.79 -6.05
C ARG A 508 -17.51 -16.62 -6.68
N ASP A 509 -18.35 -15.78 -6.09
CA ASP A 509 -19.68 -15.47 -6.61
C ASP A 509 -19.71 -14.22 -7.52
N GLY A 510 -18.57 -13.56 -7.70
CA GLY A 510 -18.41 -12.36 -8.50
C GLY A 510 -18.66 -11.06 -7.74
N LEU A 511 -18.89 -11.10 -6.43
CA LEU A 511 -19.07 -9.92 -5.60
C LEU A 511 -17.90 -9.76 -4.63
N ASN A 512 -17.47 -8.51 -4.42
CA ASN A 512 -16.44 -8.23 -3.42
C ASN A 512 -17.02 -8.32 -2.00
N ASP A 513 -16.48 -9.25 -1.22
CA ASP A 513 -16.78 -9.47 0.18
C ASP A 513 -15.84 -8.66 1.10
N LEU A 514 -16.12 -8.69 2.41
CA LEU A 514 -15.23 -8.14 3.43
C LEU A 514 -14.70 -9.25 4.34
N VAL A 515 -13.39 -9.35 4.46
CA VAL A 515 -12.71 -10.16 5.48
C VAL A 515 -11.99 -9.24 6.45
N MET A 516 -12.34 -9.33 7.73
CA MET A 516 -11.69 -8.56 8.78
C MET A 516 -11.91 -9.16 10.16
N LEU A 517 -11.27 -8.60 11.19
CA LEU A 517 -11.57 -8.97 12.57
C LEU A 517 -12.97 -8.48 12.96
N ASP A 518 -13.75 -9.34 13.58
CA ASP A 518 -15.00 -8.92 14.23
C ASP A 518 -14.74 -8.18 15.55
N HIS A 519 -15.83 -7.69 16.17
CA HIS A 519 -15.79 -6.95 17.42
C HIS A 519 -15.17 -7.70 18.62
N GLU A 520 -15.07 -9.03 18.56
CA GLU A 520 -14.43 -9.86 19.58
C GLU A 520 -12.97 -10.24 19.22
N GLY A 521 -12.52 -9.92 18.01
CA GLY A 521 -11.15 -10.17 17.53
C GLY A 521 -10.95 -11.49 16.79
N TYR A 522 -12.04 -12.11 16.33
CA TYR A 522 -11.97 -13.26 15.42
C TYR A 522 -11.93 -12.81 13.97
N LEU A 523 -11.10 -13.47 13.15
CA LEU A 523 -11.15 -13.25 11.72
C LEU A 523 -12.49 -13.77 11.18
N ALA A 524 -13.22 -12.92 10.48
CA ALA A 524 -14.58 -13.17 10.04
C ALA A 524 -14.78 -12.79 8.57
N PHE A 525 -15.67 -13.54 7.93
CA PHE A 525 -16.10 -13.37 6.55
C PHE A 525 -17.48 -12.73 6.52
N PHE A 526 -17.56 -11.51 6.00
CA PHE A 526 -18.79 -10.76 5.78
C PHE A 526 -19.16 -10.89 4.30
N GLU A 527 -20.12 -11.78 4.03
CA GLU A 527 -20.55 -12.14 2.68
C GLU A 527 -21.37 -11.02 2.05
N ARG A 528 -21.02 -10.64 0.81
CA ARG A 528 -21.80 -9.73 0.00
C ARG A 528 -22.87 -10.49 -0.77
N ARG A 529 -24.06 -9.91 -0.89
CA ARG A 529 -25.14 -10.42 -1.75
C ARG A 529 -25.83 -9.31 -2.49
N GLN A 530 -26.39 -9.65 -3.65
CA GLN A 530 -27.35 -8.81 -4.33
C GLN A 530 -28.77 -9.25 -3.98
N VAL A 531 -29.56 -8.33 -3.39
CA VAL A 531 -30.96 -8.56 -3.00
C VAL A 531 -31.78 -7.40 -3.57
N ASP A 532 -32.77 -7.71 -4.40
CA ASP A 532 -33.63 -6.72 -5.08
C ASP A 532 -32.85 -5.61 -5.82
N GLY A 533 -31.70 -5.97 -6.39
CA GLY A 533 -30.81 -5.06 -7.13
C GLY A 533 -29.87 -4.24 -6.25
N ALA A 534 -29.97 -4.32 -4.92
CA ALA A 534 -29.07 -3.64 -3.98
C ALA A 534 -28.00 -4.58 -3.42
N LEU A 535 -26.80 -4.04 -3.22
CA LEU A 535 -25.71 -4.75 -2.55
C LEU A 535 -25.88 -4.71 -1.03
N GLN A 536 -25.93 -5.88 -0.41
CA GLN A 536 -26.09 -6.05 1.04
C GLN A 536 -24.94 -6.88 1.60
N LEU A 537 -24.35 -6.43 2.70
CA LEU A 537 -23.32 -7.19 3.43
C LEU A 537 -23.97 -7.94 4.59
N LEU A 538 -23.71 -9.24 4.71
CA LEU A 538 -24.31 -10.09 5.74
C LEU A 538 -23.47 -10.15 7.02
N PRO A 539 -24.07 -10.54 8.16
CA PRO A 539 -23.36 -10.73 9.42
C PRO A 539 -22.15 -11.67 9.28
N GLY A 540 -21.03 -11.27 9.88
CA GLY A 540 -19.75 -11.96 9.76
C GLY A 540 -19.79 -13.41 10.27
N LYS A 541 -19.27 -14.33 9.46
CA LYS A 541 -19.12 -15.76 9.78
C LYS A 541 -17.66 -16.07 10.12
N ARG A 542 -17.43 -16.78 11.21
CA ARG A 542 -16.09 -17.18 11.66
C ARG A 542 -15.62 -18.47 10.96
N VAL A 543 -15.37 -18.36 9.66
CA VAL A 543 -14.99 -19.50 8.79
C VAL A 543 -13.48 -19.76 8.73
N PHE A 544 -12.67 -18.87 9.31
CA PHE A 544 -11.22 -19.01 9.39
C PHE A 544 -10.86 -19.73 10.69
N LEU A 545 -10.19 -20.87 10.58
CA LEU A 545 -9.96 -21.81 11.66
C LEU A 545 -8.46 -22.04 11.88
N GLY A 546 -8.07 -22.34 13.12
CA GLY A 546 -6.77 -22.97 13.39
C GLY A 546 -6.83 -24.49 13.14
N GLU A 547 -5.67 -25.14 13.13
CA GLU A 547 -5.60 -26.62 13.01
C GLU A 547 -6.32 -27.38 14.14
N ASP A 548 -6.60 -26.72 15.26
CA ASP A 548 -7.41 -27.27 16.36
C ASP A 548 -8.92 -27.23 16.07
N GLY A 549 -9.32 -26.78 14.87
CA GLY A 549 -10.70 -26.67 14.40
C GLY A 549 -11.47 -25.48 14.99
N LYS A 550 -10.81 -24.59 15.76
CA LYS A 550 -11.48 -23.43 16.36
C LYS A 550 -11.33 -22.18 15.50
N PRO A 551 -12.31 -21.26 15.54
CA PRO A 551 -12.19 -19.93 14.96
C PRO A 551 -10.91 -19.20 15.34
N LEU A 552 -10.23 -18.65 14.33
CA LEU A 552 -8.96 -17.97 14.49
C LEU A 552 -9.18 -16.59 15.14
N ARG A 553 -8.85 -16.50 16.43
CA ARG A 553 -8.87 -15.25 17.19
C ARG A 553 -7.48 -14.63 17.23
N LEU A 554 -7.24 -13.65 16.37
CA LEU A 554 -5.92 -13.02 16.24
C LEU A 554 -5.61 -12.03 17.37
N THR A 555 -6.63 -11.62 18.12
CA THR A 555 -6.45 -10.73 19.27
C THR A 555 -7.42 -11.07 20.40
N THR A 556 -6.85 -11.28 21.58
CA THR A 556 -7.56 -11.59 22.82
C THR A 556 -7.48 -10.44 23.83
N GLY A 557 -6.68 -9.41 23.53
CA GLY A 557 -6.53 -8.23 24.36
C GLY A 557 -7.82 -7.40 24.38
N LYS A 558 -8.01 -6.64 25.46
CA LYS A 558 -9.12 -5.70 25.65
C LYS A 558 -8.60 -4.27 25.57
N ALA A 559 -9.46 -3.32 25.25
CA ALA A 559 -9.15 -1.89 25.23
C ALA A 559 -7.87 -1.56 24.44
N GLY A 560 -6.84 -0.96 25.06
CA GLY A 560 -5.56 -0.62 24.42
C GLY A 560 -4.80 -1.82 23.83
N ALA A 561 -5.14 -3.04 24.27
CA ALA A 561 -4.54 -4.28 23.78
C ALA A 561 -5.37 -4.97 22.68
N SER A 562 -6.55 -4.46 22.31
CA SER A 562 -7.42 -5.16 21.36
C SER A 562 -7.07 -4.93 19.90
N GLY A 563 -6.55 -3.75 19.55
CA GLY A 563 -6.15 -3.40 18.19
C GLY A 563 -4.77 -3.93 17.79
N ARG A 564 -4.19 -3.34 16.73
CA ARG A 564 -2.84 -3.67 16.18
C ARG A 564 -2.77 -5.00 15.45
N ARG A 565 -3.79 -5.36 14.67
CA ARG A 565 -3.76 -6.53 13.78
C ARG A 565 -3.89 -6.14 12.32
N LYS A 566 -2.83 -6.37 11.55
CA LYS A 566 -2.74 -6.05 10.13
C LYS A 566 -2.52 -7.32 9.35
N LEU A 567 -3.24 -7.45 8.25
CA LEU A 567 -3.42 -8.71 7.54
C LEU A 567 -3.33 -8.48 6.04
N ALA A 568 -2.79 -9.46 5.33
CA ALA A 568 -2.97 -9.64 3.89
C ALA A 568 -3.38 -11.09 3.63
N LEU A 569 -4.33 -11.30 2.71
CA LEU A 569 -4.75 -12.62 2.24
C LEU A 569 -4.27 -12.81 0.81
N VAL A 570 -3.42 -13.80 0.58
CA VAL A 570 -2.72 -14.00 -0.69
C VAL A 570 -2.24 -15.45 -0.78
N ASP A 571 -2.16 -16.02 -1.99
CA ASP A 571 -1.52 -17.32 -2.22
C ASP A 571 0.01 -17.16 -2.15
N TRP A 572 0.56 -17.08 -0.93
CA TRP A 572 1.95 -16.71 -0.68
C TRP A 572 2.90 -17.85 -1.07
N ASP A 573 2.53 -19.09 -0.77
CA ASP A 573 3.35 -20.26 -1.13
C ASP A 573 3.01 -20.88 -2.51
N ARG A 574 2.05 -20.27 -3.21
CA ARG A 574 1.66 -20.62 -4.59
C ARG A 574 1.07 -22.01 -4.73
N ASP A 575 0.41 -22.52 -3.68
CA ASP A 575 -0.29 -23.80 -3.70
C ASP A 575 -1.76 -23.70 -4.15
N GLY A 576 -2.22 -22.50 -4.51
CA GLY A 576 -3.56 -22.23 -5.03
C GLY A 576 -4.60 -21.98 -3.94
N ARG A 577 -4.20 -21.90 -2.67
CA ARG A 577 -5.04 -21.51 -1.53
C ARG A 577 -4.59 -20.15 -1.01
N LEU A 578 -5.55 -19.33 -0.59
CA LEU A 578 -5.22 -18.06 0.06
C LEU A 578 -4.65 -18.33 1.45
N ASP A 579 -3.41 -17.91 1.65
CA ASP A 579 -2.72 -17.85 2.94
C ASP A 579 -3.01 -16.54 3.66
N LEU A 580 -2.61 -16.48 4.93
CA LEU A 580 -2.69 -15.28 5.75
C LEU A 580 -1.29 -14.80 6.15
N LEU A 581 -0.97 -13.55 5.80
CA LEU A 581 0.19 -12.83 6.31
C LEU A 581 -0.28 -11.86 7.40
N ALA A 582 0.22 -12.02 8.63
CA ALA A 582 -0.22 -11.23 9.77
C ALA A 582 0.95 -10.50 10.44
N ASN A 583 0.71 -9.28 10.91
CA ASN A 583 1.74 -8.48 11.57
C ASN A 583 2.31 -9.14 12.83
N SER A 584 3.63 -9.03 12.98
CA SER A 584 4.38 -9.46 14.16
C SER A 584 5.56 -8.50 14.40
N GLN A 585 6.72 -8.99 14.85
CA GLN A 585 7.95 -8.17 14.83
C GLN A 585 8.41 -7.85 13.40
N ASN A 586 8.01 -8.70 12.46
CA ASN A 586 7.95 -8.44 11.02
C ASN A 586 6.60 -8.96 10.54
N ILE A 587 6.51 -10.08 9.81
CA ILE A 587 5.27 -10.70 9.35
C ILE A 587 5.32 -12.20 9.69
N ASP A 588 4.28 -12.70 10.35
CA ASP A 588 4.05 -14.12 10.56
C ASP A 588 3.24 -14.70 9.38
N PHE A 589 3.68 -15.85 8.88
CA PHE A 589 3.04 -16.60 7.80
C PHE A 589 2.12 -17.69 8.35
N PHE A 590 0.84 -17.60 8.03
CA PHE A 590 -0.18 -18.58 8.34
C PHE A 590 -0.58 -19.29 7.06
N ARG A 591 -0.02 -20.48 6.85
CA ARG A 591 -0.29 -21.29 5.66
C ARG A 591 -1.69 -21.91 5.72
N ASN A 592 -2.44 -21.79 4.64
CA ASN A 592 -3.72 -22.46 4.48
C ASN A 592 -3.53 -23.94 4.11
N VAL A 593 -3.87 -24.83 5.04
CA VAL A 593 -3.70 -26.28 4.89
C VAL A 593 -4.97 -26.99 4.42
N SER A 594 -6.14 -26.34 4.47
CA SER A 594 -7.41 -26.91 4.00
C SER A 594 -8.47 -25.82 3.78
N THR A 595 -9.29 -26.00 2.76
CA THR A 595 -10.50 -25.21 2.51
C THR A 595 -11.80 -26.02 2.75
N GLU A 596 -11.67 -27.26 3.23
CA GLU A 596 -12.81 -28.14 3.52
C GLU A 596 -13.47 -27.73 4.85
N GLY A 597 -14.74 -27.31 4.81
CA GLY A 597 -15.48 -26.88 6.00
C GLY A 597 -15.08 -25.52 6.57
N GLY A 598 -14.23 -24.76 5.86
CA GLY A 598 -13.68 -23.47 6.28
C GLY A 598 -12.22 -23.32 5.83
N TYR A 599 -11.59 -22.20 6.15
CA TYR A 599 -10.18 -21.92 5.81
C TYR A 599 -9.31 -22.27 7.03
N VAL A 600 -8.56 -23.37 6.96
CA VAL A 600 -7.78 -23.88 8.08
C VAL A 600 -6.32 -23.43 7.96
N PHE A 601 -5.82 -22.70 8.95
CA PHE A 601 -4.47 -22.16 8.96
C PHE A 601 -3.54 -22.84 9.97
N ARG A 602 -2.30 -23.03 9.55
CA ARG A 602 -1.15 -23.37 10.40
C ARG A 602 -0.20 -22.16 10.45
N ASN A 603 0.14 -21.70 11.65
CA ASN A 603 1.19 -20.67 11.81
C ASN A 603 2.58 -21.29 11.60
N ILE A 604 3.27 -20.86 10.54
CA ILE A 604 4.63 -21.29 10.17
C ILE A 604 5.69 -20.43 10.88
N GLY A 605 5.31 -19.28 11.42
CA GLY A 605 6.19 -18.32 12.08
C GLY A 605 6.60 -17.18 11.17
N ARG A 606 7.66 -16.46 11.54
CA ARG A 606 8.12 -15.26 10.85
C ARG A 606 8.72 -15.57 9.49
N VAL A 607 8.45 -14.71 8.52
CA VAL A 607 9.03 -14.81 7.16
C VAL A 607 10.51 -14.42 7.10
N ASP A 608 11.00 -13.67 8.09
CA ASP A 608 12.39 -13.23 8.19
C ASP A 608 12.82 -13.05 9.67
N MET A 609 14.09 -12.69 9.93
CA MET A 609 14.61 -12.42 11.27
C MET A 609 14.75 -10.93 11.61
N ARG A 610 14.65 -10.01 10.64
CA ARG A 610 14.72 -8.58 10.89
C ARG A 610 13.55 -8.11 11.74
N VAL A 611 13.85 -7.28 12.74
CA VAL A 611 12.83 -6.63 13.58
C VAL A 611 12.45 -5.31 12.93
N LEU A 612 11.22 -5.22 12.43
CA LEU A 612 10.67 -4.02 11.78
C LEU A 612 9.78 -3.19 12.71
N ALA A 613 9.34 -3.75 13.84
CA ALA A 613 8.53 -2.99 14.79
C ALA A 613 8.66 -3.48 16.24
N GLY A 614 8.53 -2.55 17.19
CA GLY A 614 8.08 -2.80 18.56
C GLY A 614 6.56 -2.65 18.74
N HIS A 615 5.88 -1.92 17.84
CA HIS A 615 4.46 -1.59 17.90
C HIS A 615 3.62 -2.39 16.90
N SER A 616 3.77 -2.15 15.60
CA SER A 616 3.05 -2.85 14.53
C SER A 616 3.79 -2.73 13.20
N THR A 617 3.76 -3.81 12.42
CA THR A 617 4.01 -3.83 10.98
C THR A 617 2.70 -3.96 10.21
N CYS A 618 2.74 -3.70 8.91
CA CYS A 618 1.58 -3.69 8.03
C CYS A 618 1.94 -4.34 6.68
N PRO A 619 1.50 -5.58 6.39
CA PRO A 619 1.79 -6.24 5.12
C PRO A 619 0.87 -5.77 4.00
N THR A 620 1.43 -5.68 2.80
CA THR A 620 0.73 -5.73 1.50
C THR A 620 1.58 -6.55 0.53
N THR A 621 1.03 -6.92 -0.63
CA THR A 621 1.80 -7.65 -1.66
C THR A 621 1.87 -6.85 -2.94
N VAL A 622 2.98 -7.02 -3.66
CA VAL A 622 3.29 -6.35 -4.92
C VAL A 622 3.80 -7.37 -5.94
N ASP A 623 3.73 -7.05 -7.23
CA ASP A 623 4.27 -7.81 -8.36
C ASP A 623 4.89 -6.83 -9.39
N TRP A 624 5.85 -6.02 -8.93
CA TRP A 624 6.51 -5.01 -9.77
C TRP A 624 7.27 -5.62 -10.96
N ASN A 625 7.72 -6.88 -10.84
CA ASN A 625 8.40 -7.58 -11.92
C ASN A 625 7.42 -8.26 -12.92
N ARG A 626 6.11 -8.26 -12.62
CA ARG A 626 5.03 -8.85 -13.42
C ARG A 626 5.23 -10.34 -13.71
N ASP A 627 5.78 -11.10 -12.76
CA ASP A 627 6.02 -12.54 -12.92
C ASP A 627 4.88 -13.42 -12.34
N GLY A 628 3.84 -12.78 -11.79
CA GLY A 628 2.69 -13.43 -11.17
C GLY A 628 3.02 -14.07 -9.82
N LYS A 629 4.09 -13.66 -9.16
CA LYS A 629 4.51 -14.05 -7.82
C LYS A 629 4.31 -12.85 -6.89
N PRO A 630 3.47 -12.96 -5.86
CA PRO A 630 3.29 -11.86 -4.94
C PRO A 630 4.56 -11.74 -4.08
N ASP A 631 5.29 -10.63 -4.20
CA ASP A 631 6.35 -10.21 -3.29
C ASP A 631 5.75 -9.43 -2.11
N LEU A 632 6.47 -9.34 -0.99
CA LEU A 632 5.96 -8.75 0.25
C LEU A 632 6.51 -7.34 0.45
N LEU A 633 5.62 -6.38 0.62
CA LEU A 633 5.95 -5.02 1.06
C LEU A 633 5.37 -4.78 2.46
N VAL A 634 6.18 -4.24 3.36
CA VAL A 634 5.82 -4.02 4.76
C VAL A 634 6.01 -2.57 5.15
N GLY A 635 4.92 -1.93 5.59
CA GLY A 635 5.01 -0.71 6.37
C GLY A 635 5.48 -1.00 7.79
N ALA A 636 6.53 -0.31 8.22
CA ALA A 636 7.09 -0.44 9.57
C ALA A 636 6.69 0.74 10.47
N GLU A 637 7.04 0.64 11.75
CA GLU A 637 6.65 1.67 12.73
C GLU A 637 7.35 3.01 12.49
N ASP A 638 8.58 2.98 12.00
CA ASP A 638 9.37 4.15 11.58
C ASP A 638 8.77 4.91 10.38
N GLY A 639 7.70 4.39 9.78
CA GLY A 639 7.04 4.96 8.60
C GLY A 639 7.72 4.63 7.27
N HIS A 640 8.87 3.95 7.29
CA HIS A 640 9.52 3.45 6.09
C HIS A 640 8.86 2.15 5.60
N LEU A 641 9.10 1.84 4.33
CA LEU A 641 8.64 0.64 3.66
C LEU A 641 9.80 -0.35 3.48
N TYR A 642 9.51 -1.64 3.63
CA TYR A 642 10.49 -2.72 3.54
C TYR A 642 10.01 -3.81 2.59
N TYR A 643 10.82 -4.11 1.58
CA TYR A 643 10.54 -5.09 0.54
C TYR A 643 11.20 -6.44 0.86
N LEU A 644 10.50 -7.53 0.58
CA LEU A 644 11.01 -8.90 0.62
C LEU A 644 10.51 -9.67 -0.60
N GLU A 645 11.44 -10.12 -1.43
CA GLU A 645 11.12 -11.04 -2.52
C GLU A 645 10.58 -12.34 -1.94
N ASN A 646 9.51 -12.85 -2.52
CA ASN A 646 8.87 -14.08 -2.08
C ASN A 646 9.84 -15.27 -2.24
N PRO A 647 10.09 -16.08 -1.20
CA PRO A 647 11.08 -17.15 -1.30
C PRO A 647 10.55 -18.40 -2.00
N PHE A 648 9.23 -18.51 -2.24
CA PHE A 648 8.63 -19.70 -2.82
C PHE A 648 8.84 -19.73 -4.34
N PRO A 649 9.43 -20.82 -4.86
CA PRO A 649 9.64 -20.95 -6.29
C PRO A 649 8.29 -21.00 -7.00
N ARG A 650 8.29 -20.71 -8.31
CA ARG A 650 7.16 -21.04 -9.16
C ARG A 650 6.89 -22.54 -9.03
N VAL A 651 5.83 -22.90 -8.29
CA VAL A 651 5.34 -24.27 -8.28
C VAL A 651 4.94 -24.53 -9.72
N ALA A 652 5.62 -25.47 -10.38
CA ALA A 652 5.13 -26.01 -11.65
C ALA A 652 3.72 -26.52 -11.33
N LYS A 653 2.69 -25.83 -11.86
CA LYS A 653 1.28 -26.11 -11.56
C LYS A 653 1.09 -27.63 -11.57
N GLU A 654 0.68 -28.21 -10.44
CA GLU A 654 0.23 -29.59 -10.44
C GLU A 654 -0.82 -29.72 -11.55
N ARG A 655 -0.61 -30.68 -12.46
CA ARG A 655 -1.52 -30.97 -13.57
C ARG A 655 -2.93 -31.18 -13.01
N ARG A 656 -3.74 -30.13 -13.03
CA ARG A 656 -5.17 -30.24 -12.74
C ARG A 656 -5.80 -31.12 -13.81
N SER A 657 -6.80 -31.90 -13.41
CA SER A 657 -7.57 -32.75 -14.33
C SER A 657 -8.16 -31.89 -15.46
N PRO A 658 -8.19 -32.39 -16.71
CA PRO A 658 -8.68 -31.63 -17.86
C PRO A 658 -10.12 -31.15 -17.61
N ALA A 659 -10.36 -29.86 -17.80
CA ALA A 659 -11.69 -29.28 -17.74
C ALA A 659 -12.50 -29.70 -18.99
N GLU A 660 -13.73 -30.17 -18.78
CA GLU A 660 -14.67 -30.47 -19.86
C GLU A 660 -15.20 -29.15 -20.45
N HIS A 661 -14.95 -28.88 -21.73
CA HIS A 661 -15.49 -27.71 -22.44
C HIS A 661 -16.51 -28.13 -23.51
N LEU A 662 -17.58 -27.33 -23.66
CA LEU A 662 -18.67 -27.53 -24.63
C LEU A 662 -18.32 -26.82 -25.95
N VAL A 663 -17.99 -27.57 -27.01
CA VAL A 663 -17.40 -27.00 -28.24
C VAL A 663 -18.40 -26.50 -29.30
N ALA A 664 -19.68 -26.92 -29.32
CA ALA A 664 -20.68 -26.27 -30.19
C ALA A 664 -22.15 -26.54 -29.77
N ALA A 665 -23.01 -25.53 -29.89
CA ALA A 665 -24.47 -25.66 -29.92
C ALA A 665 -25.08 -24.75 -31.00
N TRP A 666 -26.25 -25.12 -31.53
CA TRP A 666 -27.02 -24.30 -32.48
C TRP A 666 -28.37 -24.01 -31.82
N ASP A 667 -28.59 -22.78 -31.33
CA ASP A 667 -29.80 -22.45 -30.56
C ASP A 667 -30.51 -21.19 -31.09
N PHE A 668 -31.83 -21.20 -30.95
CA PHE A 668 -32.67 -20.01 -30.97
C PHE A 668 -33.67 -20.15 -29.81
N GLU A 669 -33.71 -19.15 -28.94
CA GLU A 669 -34.72 -19.05 -27.88
C GLU A 669 -36.11 -18.94 -28.51
N ASP A 670 -37.07 -19.75 -28.09
CA ASP A 670 -38.10 -19.18 -27.23
C ASP A 670 -38.38 -20.05 -25.99
N ALA A 671 -38.82 -19.36 -24.96
CA ALA A 671 -39.01 -19.65 -23.54
C ALA A 671 -39.16 -21.11 -23.03
N ALA A 672 -38.58 -21.31 -21.82
CA ALA A 672 -38.99 -22.18 -20.71
C ALA A 672 -38.25 -23.53 -20.49
N GLY A 673 -37.47 -23.57 -19.40
CA GLY A 673 -37.35 -24.74 -18.50
C GLY A 673 -36.04 -25.54 -18.55
N GLY A 674 -35.13 -25.30 -17.60
CA GLY A 674 -34.03 -26.25 -17.25
C GLY A 674 -34.55 -27.44 -16.43
N PRO A 675 -33.70 -28.20 -15.70
CA PRO A 675 -32.25 -28.44 -15.80
C PRO A 675 -31.94 -29.95 -16.03
N LEU A 676 -30.65 -30.35 -16.13
CA LEU A 676 -30.01 -31.45 -15.36
C LEU A 676 -28.65 -31.88 -15.95
N ALA A 677 -27.67 -31.98 -15.05
CA ALA A 677 -26.37 -32.60 -15.24
C ALA A 677 -26.41 -34.08 -14.78
N ASP A 678 -25.53 -34.95 -15.30
CA ASP A 678 -24.59 -35.73 -14.46
C ASP A 678 -23.60 -36.64 -15.22
N LYS A 679 -22.50 -36.90 -14.49
CA LYS A 679 -21.16 -37.48 -14.74
C LYS A 679 -21.09 -38.99 -15.11
N ALA A 680 -19.99 -39.42 -15.77
CA ALA A 680 -19.10 -40.55 -15.34
C ALA A 680 -17.98 -40.92 -16.36
N THR A 681 -16.96 -41.63 -15.87
CA THR A 681 -15.50 -41.67 -16.18
C THR A 681 -14.92 -42.66 -17.23
N ALA A 682 -13.77 -42.23 -17.79
CA ALA A 682 -12.48 -42.92 -18.09
C ALA A 682 -12.31 -43.90 -19.27
N GLY A 683 -11.36 -43.57 -20.15
CA GLY A 683 -10.65 -44.51 -21.03
C GLY A 683 -10.35 -43.93 -22.41
N ALA A 684 -9.07 -43.80 -22.76
CA ALA A 684 -8.55 -43.17 -23.98
C ALA A 684 -9.17 -43.69 -25.30
N GLU A 685 -9.45 -42.79 -26.26
CA GLU A 685 -9.15 -42.85 -27.71
C GLU A 685 -10.05 -41.88 -28.52
N LYS A 686 -9.39 -41.00 -29.32
CA LYS A 686 -9.91 -40.17 -30.42
C LYS A 686 -11.06 -39.19 -30.11
N ASP A 687 -10.88 -37.93 -30.52
CA ASP A 687 -11.85 -36.83 -30.35
C ASP A 687 -13.22 -37.22 -30.90
N ALA A 688 -14.16 -37.57 -30.01
CA ALA A 688 -15.49 -38.03 -30.37
C ALA A 688 -16.47 -36.86 -30.41
N LEU A 689 -17.00 -36.54 -31.60
CA LEU A 689 -18.15 -35.64 -31.76
C LEU A 689 -19.42 -36.32 -31.21
N THR A 690 -19.99 -35.78 -30.14
CA THR A 690 -21.28 -36.24 -29.59
C THR A 690 -22.43 -35.50 -30.25
N VAL A 691 -23.37 -36.21 -30.87
CA VAL A 691 -24.58 -35.64 -31.51
C VAL A 691 -25.47 -34.94 -30.48
N LEU A 692 -25.91 -33.71 -30.78
CA LEU A 692 -26.94 -32.95 -30.07
C LEU A 692 -28.18 -32.76 -30.98
N GLY A 693 -29.38 -32.79 -30.40
CA GLY A 693 -30.64 -32.56 -31.13
C GLY A 693 -30.87 -33.51 -32.30
N GLN A 694 -31.31 -32.97 -33.45
CA GLN A 694 -31.54 -33.74 -34.68
C GLN A 694 -30.29 -33.89 -35.58
N ALA A 695 -29.10 -33.55 -35.09
CA ALA A 695 -27.88 -33.80 -35.86
C ALA A 695 -27.72 -35.32 -36.10
N THR A 696 -27.10 -35.68 -37.22
CA THR A 696 -26.83 -37.09 -37.54
C THR A 696 -25.35 -37.25 -37.84
N ALA A 697 -24.70 -38.22 -37.18
CA ALA A 697 -23.35 -38.65 -37.52
C ALA A 697 -23.41 -40.06 -38.11
N ALA A 698 -23.00 -40.21 -39.36
CA ALA A 698 -22.89 -41.53 -40.01
C ALA A 698 -21.66 -41.57 -40.91
N GLY A 699 -20.82 -42.59 -40.75
CA GLY A 699 -19.63 -42.78 -41.59
C GLY A 699 -18.57 -41.67 -41.45
N GLY A 700 -18.48 -41.02 -40.29
CA GLY A 700 -17.58 -39.87 -40.06
C GLY A 700 -18.16 -38.53 -40.48
N LEU A 701 -19.30 -38.50 -41.20
CA LEU A 701 -19.96 -37.27 -41.64
C LEU A 701 -20.95 -36.76 -40.59
N GLY A 702 -20.76 -35.53 -40.12
CA GLY A 702 -21.72 -34.79 -39.31
C GLY A 702 -22.66 -33.94 -40.17
N ARG A 703 -23.97 -34.19 -40.09
CA ARG A 703 -25.00 -33.32 -40.67
C ARG A 703 -25.75 -32.61 -39.56
N VAL A 704 -25.79 -31.29 -39.62
CA VAL A 704 -26.65 -30.50 -38.74
C VAL A 704 -27.82 -29.95 -39.54
N PRO A 705 -29.06 -30.45 -39.32
CA PRO A 705 -30.24 -29.88 -39.95
C PRO A 705 -30.55 -28.49 -39.37
N ALA A 706 -31.26 -27.67 -40.14
CA ALA A 706 -31.74 -26.35 -39.72
C ALA A 706 -32.90 -26.45 -38.72
N THR A 707 -32.66 -27.12 -37.58
CA THR A 707 -33.63 -27.38 -36.51
C THR A 707 -33.00 -27.10 -35.15
N ARG A 708 -33.79 -26.54 -34.24
CA ARG A 708 -33.36 -26.08 -32.91
C ARG A 708 -32.62 -27.17 -32.12
N GLY A 709 -31.48 -26.81 -31.52
CA GLY A 709 -30.69 -27.67 -30.64
C GLY A 709 -29.88 -28.76 -31.35
N ALA A 710 -29.86 -28.80 -32.69
CA ALA A 710 -29.06 -29.75 -33.45
C ALA A 710 -27.59 -29.29 -33.51
N GLY A 711 -26.63 -30.15 -33.18
CA GLY A 711 -25.22 -29.79 -33.17
C GLY A 711 -24.30 -30.94 -32.78
N PHE A 712 -23.03 -30.64 -32.48
CA PHE A 712 -22.06 -31.62 -32.00
C PHE A 712 -21.27 -31.09 -30.82
N ARG A 713 -21.02 -31.91 -29.81
CA ARG A 713 -20.10 -31.61 -28.70
C ARG A 713 -18.76 -32.31 -28.95
N ALA A 714 -17.66 -31.56 -29.01
CA ALA A 714 -16.30 -32.09 -29.05
C ALA A 714 -15.60 -31.90 -27.70
N VAL A 715 -14.55 -32.69 -27.44
CA VAL A 715 -13.63 -32.53 -26.32
C VAL A 715 -12.28 -32.11 -26.90
N SER A 716 -11.75 -30.96 -26.49
CA SER A 716 -10.42 -30.49 -26.93
C SER A 716 -9.31 -31.14 -26.10
N SER A 717 -8.16 -31.41 -26.73
CA SER A 717 -6.93 -31.86 -26.07
C SER A 717 -6.18 -30.70 -25.42
N ALA A 718 -5.90 -30.83 -24.12
CA ALA A 718 -4.85 -30.21 -23.30
C ALA A 718 -4.71 -28.67 -23.30
N ASP A 719 -4.71 -28.13 -22.06
CA ASP A 719 -4.11 -26.85 -21.64
C ASP A 719 -4.53 -25.60 -22.43
N LEU A 720 -5.50 -24.81 -21.92
CA LEU A 720 -5.77 -23.45 -22.45
C LEU A 720 -5.53 -22.44 -21.33
N GLU A 721 -4.25 -22.14 -21.05
CA GLU A 721 -3.89 -20.95 -20.27
C GLU A 721 -3.68 -19.78 -21.23
N GLN A 722 -4.48 -18.73 -21.03
CA GLN A 722 -4.29 -17.36 -21.55
C GLN A 722 -3.56 -17.23 -22.90
N PRO A 723 -4.27 -17.24 -24.03
CA PRO A 723 -3.61 -16.79 -25.24
C PRO A 723 -4.19 -15.47 -25.74
N GLU A 724 -3.28 -14.54 -25.97
CA GLU A 724 -3.48 -13.37 -26.83
C GLU A 724 -3.62 -13.79 -28.32
N GLU A 725 -3.51 -15.09 -28.62
CA GLU A 725 -3.46 -15.73 -29.93
C GLU A 725 -4.36 -16.98 -29.96
N LEU A 726 -4.77 -17.46 -31.13
CA LEU A 726 -5.73 -18.57 -31.24
C LEU A 726 -5.71 -19.12 -32.67
N THR A 727 -5.93 -20.43 -32.83
CA THR A 727 -6.27 -21.01 -34.14
C THR A 727 -7.54 -21.83 -34.06
N ILE A 728 -8.48 -21.54 -34.96
CA ILE A 728 -9.69 -22.34 -35.19
C ILE A 728 -9.52 -23.03 -36.54
N TRP A 729 -9.70 -24.33 -36.61
CA TRP A 729 -9.67 -25.10 -37.85
C TRP A 729 -10.95 -25.92 -37.97
N VAL A 730 -11.54 -25.96 -39.16
CA VAL A 730 -12.79 -26.67 -39.44
C VAL A 730 -12.71 -27.33 -40.81
N ARG A 731 -13.07 -28.61 -40.91
CA ARG A 731 -13.38 -29.25 -42.19
C ARG A 731 -14.88 -29.24 -42.42
N LEU A 732 -15.32 -28.50 -43.43
CA LEU A 732 -16.71 -28.22 -43.74
C LEU A 732 -17.04 -28.37 -45.22
N ARG A 733 -18.32 -28.59 -45.52
CA ARG A 733 -18.91 -28.59 -46.86
C ARG A 733 -20.19 -27.77 -46.84
N VAL A 734 -20.27 -26.77 -47.70
CA VAL A 734 -21.43 -25.89 -47.84
C VAL A 734 -22.27 -26.38 -49.01
N GLU A 735 -23.50 -26.85 -48.79
CA GLU A 735 -24.33 -27.44 -49.86
C GLU A 735 -24.97 -26.41 -50.79
N LYS A 736 -25.17 -25.17 -50.32
CA LYS A 736 -25.72 -24.05 -51.08
C LYS A 736 -25.09 -22.74 -50.64
N ASN A 737 -24.86 -21.80 -51.55
CA ASN A 737 -24.38 -20.45 -51.22
C ASN A 737 -25.20 -19.87 -50.04
N PRO A 738 -24.55 -19.41 -48.96
CA PRO A 738 -25.22 -18.97 -47.75
C PRO A 738 -26.08 -17.71 -48.00
N LYS A 739 -27.30 -17.69 -47.45
CA LYS A 739 -28.15 -16.49 -47.45
C LYS A 739 -27.78 -15.59 -46.26
N GLY A 740 -26.76 -14.75 -46.44
CA GLY A 740 -26.23 -13.83 -45.43
C GLY A 740 -24.95 -14.35 -44.75
N PHE A 741 -24.53 -13.69 -43.67
CA PHE A 741 -23.37 -14.10 -42.87
C PHE A 741 -23.72 -15.34 -42.05
N LEU A 742 -23.16 -16.50 -42.40
CA LEU A 742 -23.34 -17.74 -41.64
C LEU A 742 -22.15 -17.91 -40.70
N SER A 743 -22.34 -17.84 -39.38
CA SER A 743 -21.23 -18.07 -38.45
C SER A 743 -20.88 -19.55 -38.33
N VAL A 744 -19.59 -19.87 -38.51
CA VAL A 744 -18.96 -21.18 -38.27
C VAL A 744 -18.31 -21.24 -36.89
N VAL A 745 -18.12 -20.10 -36.20
CA VAL A 745 -17.78 -20.04 -34.77
C VAL A 745 -18.25 -18.68 -34.29
N ASP A 746 -19.01 -18.63 -33.20
CA ASP A 746 -19.52 -17.40 -32.63
C ASP A 746 -19.52 -17.39 -31.09
N LYS A 747 -18.93 -16.34 -30.51
CA LYS A 747 -18.97 -16.05 -29.08
C LYS A 747 -19.47 -14.61 -28.87
N ARG A 748 -20.78 -14.36 -29.04
CA ARG A 748 -21.37 -13.00 -29.08
C ARG A 748 -22.24 -12.56 -27.90
N HIS A 749 -22.44 -13.36 -26.85
CA HIS A 749 -23.34 -12.97 -25.76
C HIS A 749 -22.66 -12.98 -24.38
N PHE A 750 -22.32 -11.77 -23.89
CA PHE A 750 -22.06 -11.53 -22.47
C PHE A 750 -22.84 -10.34 -21.94
N ARG A 751 -23.07 -10.41 -20.62
CA ARG A 751 -23.63 -9.34 -19.78
C ARG A 751 -22.59 -8.27 -19.43
N ASP A 752 -21.31 -8.50 -19.74
CA ASP A 752 -20.19 -7.61 -19.42
C ASP A 752 -19.63 -6.94 -20.71
N PRO A 753 -19.66 -5.60 -20.81
CA PRO A 753 -19.14 -4.84 -21.94
C PRO A 753 -17.59 -4.84 -22.06
N GLN A 754 -16.84 -5.48 -21.15
CA GLN A 754 -15.38 -5.60 -21.23
C GLN A 754 -14.88 -6.90 -21.88
N GLU A 755 -15.78 -7.81 -22.30
CA GLU A 755 -15.41 -9.10 -22.91
C GLU A 755 -15.16 -9.03 -24.43
N ARG A 756 -14.12 -9.73 -24.91
CA ARG A 756 -13.80 -9.83 -26.35
C ARG A 756 -14.67 -10.88 -27.06
N SER A 757 -15.17 -10.56 -28.25
CA SER A 757 -15.90 -11.51 -29.12
C SER A 757 -15.12 -11.84 -30.39
N TYR A 758 -15.10 -13.11 -30.76
CA TYR A 758 -14.49 -13.63 -31.99
C TYR A 758 -15.54 -14.37 -32.81
N ALA A 759 -15.54 -14.18 -34.13
CA ALA A 759 -16.39 -14.96 -35.01
C ALA A 759 -15.75 -15.26 -36.37
N LEU A 760 -15.96 -16.49 -36.87
CA LEU A 760 -15.68 -16.92 -38.24
C LEU A 760 -17.01 -16.98 -38.99
N TYR A 761 -17.15 -16.27 -40.10
CA TYR A 761 -18.34 -16.25 -40.94
C TYR A 761 -18.06 -16.78 -42.35
N LEU A 762 -19.03 -17.52 -42.91
CA LEU A 762 -19.16 -17.71 -44.35
C LEU A 762 -20.03 -16.58 -44.89
N THR A 763 -19.58 -15.98 -45.98
CA THR A 763 -20.27 -14.85 -46.62
C THR A 763 -20.81 -15.26 -47.99
N PRO A 764 -21.94 -14.68 -48.44
CA PRO A 764 -22.38 -14.87 -49.81
C PRO A 764 -21.37 -14.23 -50.75
N ASP A 765 -20.92 -14.93 -51.78
CA ASP A 765 -20.22 -14.26 -52.86
C ASP A 765 -21.22 -13.50 -53.73
N GLY A 766 -21.02 -12.19 -53.88
CA GLY A 766 -21.98 -11.26 -54.48
C GLY A 766 -22.20 -11.45 -55.98
N GLY A 767 -21.46 -12.35 -56.63
CA GLY A 767 -21.53 -12.62 -58.08
C GLY A 767 -21.72 -14.09 -58.49
N ASP A 768 -21.43 -15.07 -57.63
CA ASP A 768 -21.49 -16.50 -57.97
C ASP A 768 -22.39 -17.32 -57.02
N PRO A 769 -23.54 -17.84 -57.49
CA PRO A 769 -24.40 -18.71 -56.68
C PRO A 769 -23.78 -20.07 -56.34
N ASN A 770 -22.65 -20.44 -56.94
CA ASN A 770 -21.94 -21.69 -56.70
C ASN A 770 -20.68 -21.48 -55.83
N ALA A 771 -20.47 -20.30 -55.26
CA ALA A 771 -19.32 -20.04 -54.40
C ALA A 771 -19.70 -19.25 -53.13
N TYR A 772 -18.84 -19.29 -52.11
CA TYR A 772 -18.99 -18.56 -50.85
C TYR A 772 -17.64 -17.97 -50.40
N GLY A 773 -17.68 -16.85 -49.68
CA GLY A 773 -16.48 -16.22 -49.12
C GLY A 773 -16.25 -16.59 -47.66
N LEU A 774 -15.06 -16.29 -47.16
CA LEU A 774 -14.73 -16.33 -45.73
C LEU A 774 -14.59 -14.91 -45.17
N GLY A 775 -15.06 -14.69 -43.95
CA GLY A 775 -14.84 -13.46 -43.20
C GLY A 775 -14.84 -13.72 -41.71
N GLY A 776 -14.59 -12.68 -40.91
CA GLY A 776 -14.72 -12.78 -39.46
C GLY A 776 -14.78 -11.44 -38.76
N GLN A 777 -14.96 -11.51 -37.45
CA GLN A 777 -15.09 -10.35 -36.58
C GLN A 777 -14.25 -10.54 -35.33
N LEU A 778 -13.61 -9.44 -34.94
CA LEU A 778 -12.95 -9.24 -33.66
C LEU A 778 -13.56 -7.98 -33.04
N SER A 779 -14.12 -8.06 -31.84
CA SER A 779 -14.57 -6.88 -31.09
C SER A 779 -13.97 -6.88 -29.69
N THR A 780 -13.51 -5.72 -29.25
CA THR A 780 -12.86 -5.48 -27.96
C THR A 780 -13.81 -4.97 -26.87
N GLU A 781 -15.08 -4.71 -27.19
CA GLU A 781 -16.03 -4.03 -26.29
C GLU A 781 -17.32 -4.81 -26.03
N GLY A 782 -17.42 -6.08 -26.44
CA GLY A 782 -18.62 -6.91 -26.21
C GLY A 782 -19.94 -6.41 -26.83
N THR A 783 -19.98 -5.22 -27.44
CA THR A 783 -21.19 -4.50 -27.86
C THR A 783 -21.82 -4.99 -29.17
N GLY A 784 -21.18 -5.93 -29.87
CA GLY A 784 -21.66 -6.43 -31.17
C GLY A 784 -21.69 -5.37 -32.28
N ALA A 785 -21.11 -4.18 -32.08
CA ALA A 785 -21.02 -3.16 -33.11
C ALA A 785 -20.09 -3.63 -34.25
N LEU A 786 -20.64 -3.74 -35.46
CA LEU A 786 -20.00 -4.25 -36.67
C LEU A 786 -18.76 -3.42 -37.06
N SER A 787 -17.55 -3.84 -36.70
CA SER A 787 -16.34 -3.47 -37.44
C SER A 787 -16.21 -4.35 -38.71
N VAL A 788 -17.25 -4.34 -39.55
CA VAL A 788 -17.21 -5.07 -40.84
C VAL A 788 -16.39 -4.26 -41.83
N ALA A 789 -15.09 -4.50 -41.85
CA ALA A 789 -14.34 -4.35 -43.09
C ALA A 789 -14.74 -5.54 -43.97
N LYS A 790 -15.77 -5.43 -44.82
CA LYS A 790 -16.25 -6.50 -45.73
C LYS A 790 -15.07 -7.26 -46.37
N PRO A 791 -14.68 -8.44 -45.88
CA PRO A 791 -13.65 -9.23 -46.54
C PRO A 791 -14.41 -10.34 -47.24
N THR A 792 -14.76 -10.14 -48.51
CA THR A 792 -14.88 -11.31 -49.38
C THR A 792 -13.47 -11.84 -49.54
N SER A 793 -13.24 -13.13 -49.28
CA SER A 793 -11.98 -13.78 -49.65
C SER A 793 -11.65 -13.42 -51.10
N SER A 794 -10.38 -13.17 -51.40
CA SER A 794 -9.92 -12.82 -52.74
C SER A 794 -10.22 -13.92 -53.76
N GLU A 795 -10.37 -15.16 -53.28
CA GLU A 795 -10.85 -16.31 -54.03
C GLU A 795 -12.08 -16.91 -53.32
N PRO A 796 -13.24 -17.01 -53.99
CA PRO A 796 -14.43 -17.62 -53.42
C PRO A 796 -14.32 -19.15 -53.47
N LEU A 797 -14.80 -19.83 -52.43
CA LEU A 797 -14.76 -21.29 -52.29
C LEU A 797 -16.01 -21.94 -52.93
N PRO A 798 -15.88 -23.04 -53.68
CA PRO A 798 -17.02 -23.65 -54.32
C PRO A 798 -17.94 -24.35 -53.32
N VAL A 799 -19.24 -24.23 -53.59
CA VAL A 799 -20.32 -24.94 -52.92
C VAL A 799 -20.31 -26.42 -53.35
N GLY A 800 -20.63 -27.32 -52.41
CA GLY A 800 -20.76 -28.76 -52.66
C GLY A 800 -19.46 -29.55 -52.48
N GLU A 801 -18.33 -28.90 -52.17
CA GLU A 801 -17.05 -29.53 -51.91
C GLU A 801 -16.62 -29.42 -50.43
N TRP A 802 -15.88 -30.42 -49.97
CA TRP A 802 -15.20 -30.36 -48.69
C TRP A 802 -14.04 -29.36 -48.75
N ARG A 803 -13.95 -28.55 -47.70
CA ARG A 803 -12.94 -27.52 -47.53
C ARG A 803 -12.43 -27.55 -46.10
N GLU A 804 -11.12 -27.39 -45.96
CA GLU A 804 -10.43 -27.20 -44.70
C GLU A 804 -10.24 -25.70 -44.55
N VAL A 805 -10.78 -25.12 -43.50
CA VAL A 805 -10.76 -23.67 -43.25
C VAL A 805 -10.11 -23.43 -41.89
N ALA A 806 -9.19 -22.48 -41.82
CA ALA A 806 -8.60 -22.04 -40.56
C ALA A 806 -8.70 -20.53 -40.36
N MET A 807 -8.93 -20.12 -39.12
CA MET A 807 -8.75 -18.75 -38.62
C MET A 807 -7.58 -18.75 -37.66
N VAL A 808 -6.56 -17.95 -37.93
CA VAL A 808 -5.42 -17.73 -37.03
C VAL A 808 -5.48 -16.30 -36.52
N VAL A 809 -5.49 -16.13 -35.21
CA VAL A 809 -5.36 -14.86 -34.52
C VAL A 809 -3.97 -14.82 -33.91
N GLU A 810 -3.16 -13.84 -34.28
CA GLU A 810 -1.78 -13.64 -33.79
C GLU A 810 -1.59 -12.20 -33.28
N ARG A 811 -0.61 -12.01 -32.38
CA ARG A 811 -0.24 -10.68 -31.90
C ARG A 811 0.74 -10.03 -32.86
N ALA A 812 0.42 -8.81 -33.28
CA ALA A 812 1.25 -7.97 -34.14
C ALA A 812 1.58 -6.64 -33.41
N GLY A 813 2.53 -6.69 -32.48
CA GLY A 813 2.90 -5.54 -31.64
C GLY A 813 1.79 -5.18 -30.64
N ALA A 814 1.24 -3.97 -30.74
CA ALA A 814 0.09 -3.53 -29.96
C ALA A 814 -1.27 -3.90 -30.61
N HIS A 815 -1.26 -4.65 -31.72
CA HIS A 815 -2.46 -5.03 -32.47
C HIS A 815 -2.68 -6.54 -32.47
N LEU A 816 -3.92 -6.99 -32.68
CA LEU A 816 -4.23 -8.37 -33.06
C LEU A 816 -4.45 -8.44 -34.56
N ARG A 817 -3.88 -9.45 -35.19
CA ARG A 817 -4.06 -9.75 -36.61
C ARG A 817 -4.79 -11.06 -36.76
N THR A 818 -5.83 -11.07 -37.60
CA THR A 818 -6.52 -12.30 -38.01
C THR A 818 -6.16 -12.66 -39.44
N THR A 819 -5.71 -13.90 -39.66
CA THR A 819 -5.40 -14.48 -40.96
C THR A 819 -6.30 -15.69 -41.20
N TRP A 820 -6.77 -15.85 -42.43
CA TRP A 820 -7.61 -16.98 -42.83
C TRP A 820 -6.82 -17.91 -43.74
N TYR A 821 -7.16 -19.19 -43.71
CA TYR A 821 -6.61 -20.19 -44.62
C TYR A 821 -7.75 -21.08 -45.12
N ALA A 822 -7.69 -21.48 -46.38
CA ALA A 822 -8.64 -22.43 -46.95
C ALA A 822 -7.93 -23.39 -47.91
N SER A 823 -8.41 -24.64 -48.02
CA SER A 823 -7.89 -25.57 -49.02
C SER A 823 -8.42 -25.24 -50.42
N THR A 824 -7.52 -25.17 -51.42
CA THR A 824 -7.89 -24.92 -52.83
C THR A 824 -7.93 -26.21 -53.64
N ALA A 825 -8.85 -26.30 -54.61
CA ALA A 825 -8.90 -27.43 -55.55
C ALA A 825 -7.84 -27.28 -56.66
N ALA A 826 -6.66 -27.84 -56.43
CA ALA A 826 -5.67 -28.29 -57.43
C ALA A 826 -5.53 -27.49 -58.74
N ASP A 827 -4.71 -26.43 -58.73
CA ASP A 827 -3.54 -26.24 -59.62
C ASP A 827 -2.71 -25.04 -59.09
N PRO A 828 -1.37 -25.08 -59.08
CA PRO A 828 -0.56 -24.02 -58.48
C PRO A 828 -0.37 -22.89 -59.50
N ILE A 829 -0.93 -21.69 -59.29
CA ILE A 829 -0.42 -20.44 -59.89
C ILE A 829 -1.01 -19.18 -59.18
N THR A 830 -0.07 -18.32 -58.78
CA THR A 830 -0.13 -16.89 -58.36
C THR A 830 -0.51 -16.55 -56.90
N PRO A 831 0.34 -15.79 -56.16
CA PRO A 831 -0.01 -15.25 -54.85
C PRO A 831 -1.13 -14.21 -54.98
N ALA A 832 -2.27 -14.44 -54.34
CA ALA A 832 -3.30 -13.42 -54.16
C ALA A 832 -2.81 -12.33 -53.17
N GLN A 833 -3.16 -11.08 -53.47
CA GLN A 833 -2.79 -9.89 -52.70
C GLN A 833 -3.51 -9.82 -51.35
N LEU A 834 -2.78 -9.38 -50.32
CA LEU A 834 -3.22 -9.16 -48.93
C LEU A 834 -4.44 -8.24 -48.82
N LEU A 835 -5.40 -8.64 -47.99
CA LEU A 835 -6.27 -7.72 -47.24
C LEU A 835 -6.08 -8.01 -45.75
N ALA A 836 -5.17 -7.27 -45.12
CA ALA A 836 -5.06 -7.23 -43.66
C ALA A 836 -6.15 -6.28 -43.13
N VAL A 837 -6.92 -6.73 -42.14
CA VAL A 837 -7.81 -5.86 -41.36
C VAL A 837 -7.09 -5.55 -40.06
N ASP A 838 -6.57 -4.33 -39.93
CA ASP A 838 -5.95 -3.84 -38.69
C ASP A 838 -7.02 -3.18 -37.80
N SER A 839 -7.04 -3.50 -36.50
CA SER A 839 -7.86 -2.80 -35.49
C SER A 839 -7.03 -2.44 -34.25
N PRO A 840 -7.27 -1.28 -33.60
CA PRO A 840 -6.57 -0.89 -32.39
C PRO A 840 -6.99 -1.75 -31.19
N VAL A 841 -6.03 -2.09 -30.31
CA VAL A 841 -6.30 -2.78 -29.04
C VAL A 841 -6.52 -1.74 -27.95
N ALA A 842 -7.72 -1.74 -27.34
CA ALA A 842 -7.91 -1.18 -26.01
C ALA A 842 -7.50 -2.23 -24.96
N SER A 843 -6.80 -1.79 -23.93
CA SER A 843 -6.32 -2.58 -22.79
C SER A 843 -7.50 -3.15 -21.99
N ALA A 844 -7.75 -4.45 -22.08
CA ALA A 844 -8.70 -5.18 -21.24
C ALA A 844 -8.06 -6.48 -20.74
N ARG A 845 -8.30 -6.83 -19.47
CA ARG A 845 -7.75 -8.03 -18.79
C ARG A 845 -8.27 -9.32 -19.43
N VAL A 846 -7.39 -10.30 -19.60
CA VAL A 846 -7.55 -11.53 -20.40
C VAL A 846 -8.20 -12.68 -19.60
N ASP A 847 -8.66 -12.43 -18.38
CA ASP A 847 -9.09 -13.49 -17.44
C ASP A 847 -10.44 -14.16 -17.76
N SER A 848 -11.17 -13.67 -18.78
CA SER A 848 -12.52 -14.14 -19.16
C SER A 848 -12.57 -15.00 -20.43
N LEU A 849 -11.45 -15.26 -21.11
CA LEU A 849 -11.47 -15.93 -22.43
C LEU A 849 -12.16 -17.30 -22.42
N PHE A 850 -12.11 -18.02 -21.29
CA PHE A 850 -12.71 -19.35 -21.12
C PHE A 850 -13.68 -19.50 -19.92
N ARG A 851 -14.09 -18.40 -19.27
CA ARG A 851 -15.07 -18.44 -18.15
C ARG A 851 -16.53 -18.37 -18.59
N SER A 852 -16.82 -18.60 -19.87
CA SER A 852 -18.19 -18.74 -20.34
C SER A 852 -18.75 -20.11 -20.00
N THR A 853 -19.85 -20.16 -19.26
CA THR A 853 -20.70 -21.36 -19.18
C THR A 853 -21.61 -21.51 -20.40
N GLN A 854 -21.61 -20.53 -21.32
CA GLN A 854 -22.41 -20.56 -22.54
C GLN A 854 -21.66 -21.20 -23.72
N PRO A 855 -22.35 -22.03 -24.53
CA PRO A 855 -21.76 -22.70 -25.69
C PRO A 855 -21.17 -21.72 -26.71
N LEU A 856 -20.12 -22.16 -27.39
CA LEU A 856 -19.76 -21.62 -28.70
C LEU A 856 -20.94 -21.86 -29.66
N LEU A 857 -21.50 -20.81 -30.24
CA LEU A 857 -22.65 -20.93 -31.13
C LEU A 857 -22.17 -21.09 -32.57
N LEU A 858 -22.77 -22.02 -33.31
CA LEU A 858 -22.64 -22.13 -34.77
C LEU A 858 -23.95 -21.64 -35.36
N GLY A 859 -23.99 -20.52 -36.09
CA GLY A 859 -25.26 -20.00 -36.63
C GLY A 859 -25.33 -18.52 -37.00
N ASN A 860 -26.33 -18.16 -37.80
CA ASN A 860 -26.58 -16.78 -38.24
C ASN A 860 -27.43 -16.02 -37.21
N ASP A 861 -26.90 -14.93 -36.66
CA ASP A 861 -27.57 -14.06 -35.69
C ASP A 861 -28.34 -12.91 -36.37
N ALA A 862 -28.11 -12.65 -37.66
CA ALA A 862 -28.65 -11.46 -38.32
C ALA A 862 -30.02 -11.65 -39.01
N ASN A 863 -30.60 -12.85 -39.04
CA ASN A 863 -31.94 -13.07 -39.59
C ASN A 863 -32.55 -14.40 -39.11
N LEU A 864 -33.12 -14.39 -37.91
CA LEU A 864 -33.85 -15.48 -37.23
C LEU A 864 -34.98 -16.15 -38.05
N ASN A 865 -35.36 -15.63 -39.22
CA ASN A 865 -36.53 -16.06 -39.99
C ASN A 865 -36.22 -16.67 -41.37
N ALA A 866 -34.95 -16.90 -41.73
CA ALA A 866 -34.59 -17.46 -43.04
C ALA A 866 -34.01 -18.88 -42.92
N PRO A 867 -34.47 -19.87 -43.73
CA PRO A 867 -33.85 -21.19 -43.78
C PRO A 867 -32.40 -21.04 -44.28
N CYS A 868 -31.45 -21.43 -43.42
CA CYS A 868 -30.02 -21.43 -43.74
C CYS A 868 -29.67 -22.57 -44.71
N SER A 869 -28.60 -22.40 -45.48
CA SER A 869 -28.03 -23.48 -46.30
C SER A 869 -27.56 -24.63 -45.40
N PRO A 870 -27.73 -25.91 -45.81
CA PRO A 870 -27.16 -27.02 -45.05
C PRO A 870 -25.64 -26.88 -45.01
N LEU A 871 -25.09 -26.79 -43.80
CA LEU A 871 -23.66 -26.83 -43.51
C LEU A 871 -23.33 -28.22 -42.99
N GLU A 872 -22.44 -28.92 -43.66
CA GLU A 872 -21.90 -30.20 -43.19
C GLU A 872 -20.48 -29.96 -42.66
N PHE A 873 -20.11 -30.61 -41.56
CA PHE A 873 -18.74 -30.62 -41.07
C PHE A 873 -18.48 -31.97 -40.39
N ASP A 874 -17.25 -32.44 -40.45
CA ASP A 874 -16.85 -33.69 -39.84
C ASP A 874 -15.68 -33.55 -38.86
N GLU A 875 -15.08 -32.35 -38.79
CA GLU A 875 -13.95 -32.11 -37.89
C GLU A 875 -13.82 -30.61 -37.55
N VAL A 876 -13.66 -30.31 -36.26
CA VAL A 876 -13.37 -28.97 -35.73
C VAL A 876 -12.23 -29.10 -34.73
N ARG A 877 -11.21 -28.27 -34.86
CA ARG A 877 -10.05 -28.22 -33.96
C ARG A 877 -9.84 -26.79 -33.48
N LEU A 878 -9.51 -26.64 -32.19
CA LEU A 878 -9.22 -25.36 -31.56
C LEU A 878 -7.84 -25.45 -30.91
N TYR A 879 -7.03 -24.41 -31.11
CA TYR A 879 -5.69 -24.28 -30.55
C TYR A 879 -5.57 -22.94 -29.82
N ASP A 880 -5.03 -22.92 -28.61
CA ASP A 880 -4.71 -21.72 -27.82
C ASP A 880 -3.47 -20.97 -28.30
N ARG A 881 -3.13 -21.06 -29.57
CA ARG A 881 -1.98 -20.36 -30.13
C ARG A 881 -2.15 -20.13 -31.61
N ALA A 882 -1.41 -19.18 -32.16
CA ALA A 882 -1.28 -19.05 -33.60
C ALA A 882 -0.49 -20.27 -34.14
N LEU A 883 -1.08 -21.02 -35.07
CA LEU A 883 -0.37 -22.05 -35.82
C LEU A 883 0.35 -21.42 -37.01
N SER A 884 1.61 -21.81 -37.22
CA SER A 884 2.33 -21.46 -38.44
C SER A 884 1.73 -22.17 -39.67
N LEU A 885 1.98 -21.63 -40.87
CA LEU A 885 1.55 -22.26 -42.13
C LEU A 885 2.05 -23.72 -42.26
N GLU A 886 3.27 -23.99 -41.78
CA GLU A 886 3.85 -25.34 -41.81
C GLU A 886 3.11 -26.31 -40.88
N GLU A 887 2.65 -25.83 -39.72
CA GLU A 887 1.86 -26.63 -38.79
C GLU A 887 0.44 -26.84 -39.30
N LEU A 888 -0.17 -25.81 -39.90
CA LEU A 888 -1.45 -25.92 -40.59
C LEU A 888 -1.40 -26.96 -41.72
N ALA A 889 -0.34 -26.95 -42.54
CA ALA A 889 -0.12 -27.94 -43.61
C ALA A 889 0.10 -29.37 -43.10
N LYS A 890 0.51 -29.56 -41.84
CA LYS A 890 0.63 -30.91 -41.23
C LYS A 890 -0.72 -31.45 -40.77
N ILE A 891 -1.67 -30.57 -40.45
CA ILE A 891 -3.01 -30.96 -39.98
C ILE A 891 -4.06 -30.99 -41.09
N ALA A 892 -3.81 -30.28 -42.19
CA ALA A 892 -4.63 -30.20 -43.39
C ALA A 892 -3.88 -30.87 -44.57
N PRO A 893 -4.25 -32.08 -45.01
CA PRO A 893 -3.60 -32.76 -46.14
C PRO A 893 -3.77 -32.08 -47.52
N GLY A 894 -4.61 -31.04 -47.64
CA GLY A 894 -4.71 -30.22 -48.86
C GLY A 894 -3.71 -29.05 -48.90
N GLU A 895 -3.39 -28.52 -50.09
CA GLU A 895 -2.68 -27.23 -50.18
C GLU A 895 -3.57 -26.11 -49.63
N LEU A 896 -3.17 -25.53 -48.50
CA LEU A 896 -3.82 -24.37 -47.90
C LEU A 896 -3.32 -23.09 -48.58
N SER A 897 -4.23 -22.31 -49.14
CA SER A 897 -3.96 -20.94 -49.58
C SER A 897 -4.30 -19.95 -48.46
N ARG A 898 -3.58 -18.83 -48.43
CA ARG A 898 -3.77 -17.73 -47.49
C ARG A 898 -4.75 -16.70 -48.02
#